data_AF-A0A246JWT4-F1
#
_entry.id   AF-A0A246JWT4-F1
#
_cell.length_a   1.000
_cell.length_b   1.000
_cell.length_c   1.000
_cell.angle_alpha   90.00
_cell.angle_beta   90.00
_cell.angle_gamma   90.00
#
_symmetry.space_group_name_H-M   'P 1'
#
loop_
_entity.id
_entity.type
_entity.pdbx_description
1 polymer ?
#
loop_
_entity_poly.entity_id
_entity_poly.type
_entity_poly.pdbx_seq_one_letter_code
_entity_poly.pdbx_strand_id
1 'polypeptide(L)'
;MKLLIALALSCAPVAALAQTVASDTPGQFASGVQYVQPKDWTASRQGSALIFTSPEGDLRIMVAEIGAATDATDAAAKAWAVIRPGAAPTLRTSTAAPPADGWDERVGLAYDTLPTERAARSATALRKGSAWTVLVIDGSAGTAAKRSAAMSVVAQGLRPAGFQKESFAGKTAHELTPERIKLLTDFIEQSRQELEVPGVGFALIDDGKVLWQGGFGVRALGSPEKVDEHTKFMIASNTKGMTTLLLSTLADEGKLRWDEKVVDLYPDFRLGNDEVTNSVLVKHLICACTGLPRKDFGFILADKGQPAADTFTQLAATMPTSKFGDLFQYNNQLASAAGYVGGHILYPTMEFGAAYDRAMEEKVFGPLGMKDSTFDYAEGMAGNWAAPHGLDIDGKVTLMSNDFNWSPYPYRPAGAAFSTTADMVRYVQLELGKGMLDGKRVVSEANLLARREKGVQVGPDSWYGMGLFQRDASGVQVVTHGGTLVGYHSNWFALPESGVGLVILVNSDPGASMLAPTLRRLLEILYDGQPEAARDVTAAATRIAAQAKAKRERLTFPGDAAVLAGLAGHYSDPTVGQITITEKNGQKWIKAGFVEGPLATRKNADGSVSIVSVGPGSIGVDALVGTKDGKRTLAINDGQQTQYLYVEN
;
A
#
# COMPACT_ATOMS: atom_id res chain seq x y z
N MET A 1 26.21 55.77 54.18
CA MET A 1 24.96 55.23 53.60
C MET A 1 25.24 54.81 52.16
N LYS A 2 25.58 53.54 51.92
CA LYS A 2 25.73 52.97 50.57
C LYS A 2 25.15 51.56 50.58
N LEU A 3 24.07 51.40 49.83
CA LEU A 3 23.30 50.19 49.62
C LEU A 3 24.08 49.27 48.66
N LEU A 4 24.30 48.02 49.03
CA LEU A 4 24.78 46.95 48.14
C LEU A 4 23.55 46.19 47.63
N ILE A 5 23.31 46.25 46.31
CA ILE A 5 22.29 45.48 45.61
C ILE A 5 22.95 44.21 45.06
N ALA A 6 22.48 43.05 45.52
CA ALA A 6 22.82 41.76 44.94
C ALA A 6 21.90 41.51 43.72
N LEU A 7 22.50 41.33 42.54
CA LEU A 7 21.79 40.93 41.32
C LEU A 7 21.87 39.39 41.20
N ALA A 8 20.75 38.72 41.41
CA ALA A 8 20.61 37.30 41.09
C ALA A 8 20.36 37.16 39.57
N LEU A 9 21.31 36.57 38.83
CA LEU A 9 21.06 36.13 37.47
C LEU A 9 20.23 34.84 37.50
N SER A 10 18.96 34.94 37.12
CA SER A 10 18.15 33.80 36.74
C SER A 10 18.59 33.30 35.35
N CYS A 11 19.18 32.10 35.28
CA CYS A 11 19.31 31.37 34.02
C CYS A 11 17.92 30.89 33.59
N ALA A 12 17.28 31.63 32.68
CA ALA A 12 16.18 31.06 31.89
C ALA A 12 16.75 29.96 30.97
N PRO A 13 16.08 28.80 30.81
CA PRO A 13 16.52 27.79 29.88
C PRO A 13 16.41 28.36 28.46
N VAL A 14 17.53 28.39 27.73
CA VAL A 14 17.55 28.70 26.31
C VAL A 14 16.70 27.63 25.63
N ALA A 15 15.53 28.03 25.10
CA ALA A 15 14.72 27.15 24.27
C ALA A 15 15.60 26.66 23.11
N ALA A 16 15.78 25.35 23.00
CA ALA A 16 16.51 24.77 21.87
C ALA A 16 15.82 25.22 20.57
N LEU A 17 16.55 25.96 19.74
CA LEU A 17 16.03 26.48 18.47
C LEU A 17 15.53 25.31 17.62
N ALA A 18 14.36 25.47 17.03
CA ALA A 18 13.82 24.51 16.09
C ALA A 18 14.74 24.41 14.86
N GLN A 19 15.05 23.20 14.40
CA GLN A 19 16.00 22.97 13.31
C GLN A 19 15.34 22.22 12.16
N THR A 20 15.45 22.75 10.95
CA THR A 20 15.03 22.10 9.71
C THR A 20 16.26 21.56 8.98
N VAL A 21 16.17 20.35 8.44
CA VAL A 21 17.26 19.68 7.71
C VAL A 21 16.94 19.54 6.23
N ALA A 22 17.95 19.66 5.37
CA ALA A 22 17.78 19.56 3.91
C ALA A 22 17.80 18.11 3.37
N SER A 23 18.10 17.14 4.24
CA SER A 23 18.13 15.70 3.93
C SER A 23 17.75 14.90 5.18
N ASP A 24 17.35 13.64 4.98
CA ASP A 24 17.17 12.71 6.10
C ASP A 24 18.46 12.66 6.93
N THR A 25 18.34 13.02 8.21
CA THR A 25 19.50 13.25 9.07
C THR A 25 19.44 12.31 10.27
N PRO A 26 20.35 11.31 10.36
CA PRO A 26 20.46 10.46 11.53
C PRO A 26 20.80 11.26 12.79
N GLY A 27 20.23 10.85 13.92
CA GLY A 27 20.52 11.41 15.23
C GLY A 27 20.38 10.35 16.32
N GLN A 28 20.76 10.74 17.54
CA GLN A 28 20.63 9.88 18.72
C GLN A 28 20.21 10.68 19.94
N PHE A 29 19.43 10.06 20.81
CA PHE A 29 19.16 10.55 22.16
C PHE A 29 20.38 10.33 23.06
N ALA A 30 20.41 10.98 24.22
CA ALA A 30 21.49 10.81 25.20
C ALA A 30 21.58 9.36 25.74
N SER A 31 20.47 8.62 25.71
CA SER A 31 20.39 7.19 26.01
C SER A 31 21.07 6.29 24.96
N GLY A 32 21.36 6.82 23.77
CA GLY A 32 21.81 6.07 22.60
C GLY A 32 20.68 5.58 21.69
N VAL A 33 19.40 5.78 22.02
CA VAL A 33 18.29 5.50 21.09
C VAL A 33 18.49 6.32 19.81
N GLN A 34 18.50 5.66 18.67
CA GLN A 34 18.73 6.26 17.36
C GLN A 34 17.40 6.72 16.76
N TYR A 35 17.44 7.79 15.97
CA TYR A 35 16.31 8.28 15.18
C TYR A 35 16.81 8.87 13.86
N VAL A 36 15.88 9.13 12.94
CA VAL A 36 16.17 9.90 11.73
C VAL A 36 15.20 11.07 11.66
N GLN A 37 15.73 12.29 11.58
CA GLN A 37 14.94 13.48 11.27
C GLN A 37 14.64 13.49 9.77
N PRO A 38 13.37 13.53 9.34
CA PRO A 38 13.04 13.54 7.92
C PRO A 38 13.48 14.83 7.25
N LYS A 39 13.88 14.73 5.98
CA LYS A 39 14.10 15.86 5.08
C LYS A 39 12.94 16.86 5.13
N ASP A 40 13.26 18.16 5.21
CA ASP A 40 12.35 19.31 5.25
C ASP A 40 11.50 19.44 6.52
N TRP A 41 11.59 18.50 7.48
CA TRP A 41 10.82 18.58 8.72
C TRP A 41 11.55 19.39 9.79
N THR A 42 10.77 20.10 10.60
CA THR A 42 11.29 20.91 11.70
C THR A 42 11.31 20.09 12.98
N ALA A 43 12.49 19.89 13.57
CA ALA A 43 12.65 19.22 14.85
C ALA A 43 12.64 20.23 16.01
N SER A 44 11.94 19.89 17.08
CA SER A 44 11.92 20.64 18.35
C SER A 44 11.95 19.66 19.52
N ARG A 45 12.51 20.10 20.66
CA ARG A 45 12.62 19.27 21.86
C ARG A 45 11.70 19.77 22.97
N GLN A 46 10.98 18.86 23.61
CA GLN A 46 10.14 19.12 24.77
C GLN A 46 10.38 18.04 25.83
N GLY A 47 11.19 18.35 26.85
CA GLY A 47 11.62 17.35 27.84
C GLY A 47 12.39 16.19 27.18
N SER A 48 11.95 14.95 27.44
CA SER A 48 12.49 13.73 26.82
C SER A 48 11.92 13.42 25.43
N ALA A 49 11.05 14.28 24.89
CA ALA A 49 10.45 14.12 23.57
C ALA A 49 11.15 14.96 22.52
N LEU A 50 11.30 14.37 21.33
CA LEU A 50 11.67 15.03 20.08
C LEU A 50 10.44 15.05 19.17
N ILE A 51 10.02 16.23 18.74
CA ILE A 51 8.82 16.44 17.93
C ILE A 51 9.25 16.95 16.55
N PHE A 52 8.98 16.15 15.53
CA PHE A 52 9.10 16.52 14.13
C PHE A 52 7.75 17.10 13.65
N THR A 53 7.76 18.34 13.19
CA THR A 53 6.59 19.01 12.61
C THR A 53 6.72 19.04 11.10
N SER A 54 5.66 18.65 10.39
CA SER A 54 5.62 18.65 8.93
C SER A 54 5.78 20.07 8.36
N PRO A 55 6.23 20.22 7.11
CA PRO A 55 6.25 21.52 6.43
C PRO A 55 4.87 22.19 6.36
N GLU A 56 3.79 21.40 6.32
CA GLU A 56 2.42 21.88 6.38
C GLU A 56 2.01 22.45 7.77
N GLY A 57 2.72 22.07 8.84
CA GLY A 57 2.47 22.53 10.21
C GLY A 57 1.34 21.81 10.95
N ASP A 58 0.59 20.95 10.27
CA ASP A 58 -0.61 20.27 10.77
C ASP A 58 -0.44 18.78 11.06
N LEU A 59 0.79 18.26 10.95
CA LEU A 59 1.16 16.89 11.30
C LEU A 59 2.42 16.87 12.16
N ARG A 60 2.37 16.08 13.24
CA ARG A 60 3.49 15.90 14.16
C ARG A 60 3.82 14.41 14.30
N ILE A 61 5.11 14.11 14.27
CA ILE A 61 5.66 12.82 14.65
C ILE A 61 6.53 13.06 15.88
N MET A 62 6.16 12.48 17.01
CA MET A 62 6.91 12.61 18.25
C MET A 62 7.60 11.28 18.57
N VAL A 63 8.88 11.34 18.93
CA VAL A 63 9.61 10.24 19.57
C VAL A 63 9.88 10.64 21.02
N ALA A 64 9.33 9.91 21.97
CA ALA A 64 9.46 10.20 23.40
C ALA A 64 10.12 9.03 24.14
N GLU A 65 11.17 9.34 24.90
CA GLU A 65 11.75 8.40 25.85
C GLU A 65 10.97 8.48 27.16
N ILE A 66 10.21 7.42 27.46
CA ILE A 66 9.33 7.35 28.63
C ILE A 66 10.07 6.76 29.84
N GLY A 67 11.10 5.94 29.61
CA GLY A 67 11.75 5.19 30.68
C GLY A 67 10.84 4.07 31.17
N ALA A 68 10.64 3.93 32.49
CA ALA A 68 9.83 2.85 33.02
C ALA A 68 8.32 3.11 32.88
N ALA A 69 7.60 2.09 32.39
CA ALA A 69 6.14 2.05 32.33
C ALA A 69 5.68 0.62 32.60
N THR A 70 4.45 0.46 33.11
CA THR A 70 3.92 -0.86 33.48
C THR A 70 3.73 -1.75 32.25
N ASP A 71 3.29 -1.15 31.13
CA ASP A 71 3.09 -1.81 29.85
C ASP A 71 3.10 -0.78 28.70
N ALA A 72 2.90 -1.25 27.48
CA ALA A 72 2.84 -0.42 26.28
C ALA A 72 1.73 0.65 26.30
N THR A 73 0.60 0.36 26.95
CA THR A 73 -0.55 1.27 27.03
C THR A 73 -0.25 2.42 27.98
N ASP A 74 0.32 2.12 29.15
CA ASP A 74 0.82 3.12 30.10
C ASP A 74 1.92 3.99 29.46
N ALA A 75 2.87 3.36 28.76
CA ALA A 75 3.91 4.08 28.04
C ALA A 75 3.33 5.05 27.01
N ALA A 76 2.36 4.60 26.21
CA ALA A 76 1.70 5.43 25.20
C ALA A 76 0.85 6.54 25.82
N ALA A 77 0.15 6.29 26.92
CA ALA A 77 -0.63 7.31 27.63
C ALA A 77 0.29 8.43 28.16
N LYS A 78 1.44 8.08 28.73
CA LYS A 78 2.49 9.04 29.14
C LYS A 78 3.01 9.85 27.95
N ALA A 79 3.23 9.24 26.80
CA ALA A 79 3.63 9.94 25.59
C ALA A 79 2.55 10.91 25.09
N TRP A 80 1.28 10.49 25.06
CA TRP A 80 0.17 11.37 24.68
C TRP A 80 0.01 12.58 25.58
N ALA A 81 0.30 12.45 26.88
CA ALA A 81 0.25 13.58 27.80
C ALA A 81 1.28 14.69 27.47
N VAL A 82 2.35 14.38 26.72
CA VAL A 82 3.33 15.37 26.26
C VAL A 82 2.77 16.22 25.12
N ILE A 83 2.14 15.58 24.12
CA ILE A 83 1.66 16.25 22.91
C ILE A 83 0.22 16.80 23.04
N ARG A 84 -0.61 16.18 23.89
CA ARG A 84 -2.01 16.55 24.19
C ARG A 84 -2.30 16.49 25.69
N PRO A 85 -1.79 17.45 26.50
CA PRO A 85 -2.06 17.48 27.94
C PRO A 85 -3.57 17.54 28.22
N GLY A 86 -4.10 16.57 28.97
CA GLY A 86 -5.52 16.50 29.35
C GLY A 86 -6.49 16.12 28.21
N ALA A 87 -6.00 15.79 27.02
CA ALA A 87 -6.82 15.50 25.84
C ALA A 87 -6.27 14.31 25.03
N ALA A 88 -5.77 13.28 25.72
CA ALA A 88 -5.27 12.07 25.08
C ALA A 88 -6.41 11.37 24.32
N PRO A 89 -6.16 10.86 23.10
CA PRO A 89 -7.19 10.19 22.33
C PRO A 89 -7.55 8.83 22.96
N THR A 90 -8.80 8.40 22.77
CA THR A 90 -9.29 7.12 23.31
C THR A 90 -8.65 5.94 22.56
N LEU A 91 -8.05 5.01 23.30
CA LEU A 91 -7.45 3.82 22.69
C LEU A 91 -8.53 2.94 22.06
N ARG A 92 -8.35 2.60 20.78
CA ARG A 92 -9.26 1.76 20.01
C ARG A 92 -8.78 0.31 19.99
N THR A 93 -7.52 0.10 19.64
CA THR A 93 -6.90 -1.23 19.59
C THR A 93 -5.44 -1.15 20.00
N SER A 94 -5.00 -2.17 20.73
CA SER A 94 -3.60 -2.43 21.03
C SER A 94 -3.21 -3.76 20.39
N THR A 95 -2.08 -3.80 19.71
CA THR A 95 -1.66 -4.97 18.93
C THR A 95 -0.18 -5.19 19.10
N ALA A 96 0.18 -6.29 19.75
CA ALA A 96 1.58 -6.71 19.86
C ALA A 96 2.13 -7.16 18.51
N ALA A 97 3.42 -6.87 18.29
CA ALA A 97 4.21 -7.36 17.19
C ALA A 97 5.42 -8.13 17.76
N PRO A 98 6.02 -9.06 16.98
CA PRO A 98 7.20 -9.78 17.45
C PRO A 98 8.36 -8.85 17.79
N PRO A 99 9.24 -9.26 18.73
CA PRO A 99 10.52 -8.61 18.94
C PRO A 99 11.27 -8.52 17.61
N ALA A 100 11.71 -7.32 17.23
CA ALA A 100 12.47 -7.09 15.99
C ALA A 100 13.24 -5.78 16.11
N ASP A 101 14.19 -5.55 15.21
CA ASP A 101 14.96 -4.30 15.17
C ASP A 101 15.67 -3.97 16.51
N GLY A 102 16.03 -5.01 17.25
CA GLY A 102 16.66 -4.91 18.57
C GLY A 102 15.72 -4.64 19.74
N TRP A 103 14.43 -4.38 19.50
CA TRP A 103 13.42 -4.14 20.53
C TRP A 103 12.90 -5.47 21.11
N ASP A 104 12.80 -5.53 22.45
CA ASP A 104 12.32 -6.72 23.16
C ASP A 104 10.79 -6.84 23.11
N GLU A 105 10.10 -5.69 22.96
CA GLU A 105 8.65 -5.63 22.82
C GLU A 105 8.25 -4.49 21.89
N ARG A 106 7.24 -4.73 21.05
CA ARG A 106 6.74 -3.79 20.06
C ARG A 106 5.22 -3.86 20.06
N VAL A 107 4.56 -2.73 20.28
CA VAL A 107 3.09 -2.67 20.35
C VAL A 107 2.59 -1.48 19.54
N GLY A 108 1.75 -1.74 18.55
CA GLY A 108 1.03 -0.73 17.81
C GLY A 108 -0.28 -0.39 18.51
N LEU A 109 -0.52 0.90 18.72
CA LEU A 109 -1.73 1.42 19.36
C LEU A 109 -2.46 2.32 18.35
N ALA A 110 -3.69 1.97 18.04
CA ALA A 110 -4.58 2.80 17.23
C ALA A 110 -5.62 3.46 18.13
N TYR A 111 -5.98 4.69 17.81
CA TYR A 111 -6.89 5.50 18.60
C TYR A 111 -8.16 5.83 17.82
N ASP A 112 -9.20 6.19 18.56
CA ASP A 112 -10.40 6.73 17.96
C ASP A 112 -10.15 8.14 17.41
N THR A 113 -10.67 8.34 16.22
CA THR A 113 -10.66 9.60 15.49
C THR A 113 -12.08 9.82 15.00
N LEU A 114 -12.68 10.95 15.37
CA LEU A 114 -14.02 11.24 14.88
C LEU A 114 -13.96 11.41 13.36
N PRO A 115 -14.95 10.90 12.59
CA PRO A 115 -14.96 11.05 11.14
C PRO A 115 -14.84 12.51 10.68
N THR A 116 -15.34 13.45 11.48
CA THR A 116 -15.30 14.89 11.26
C THR A 116 -13.92 15.52 11.47
N GLU A 117 -13.06 14.93 12.32
CA GLU A 117 -11.74 15.47 12.62
C GLU A 117 -10.74 15.25 11.48
N ARG A 118 -10.96 14.24 10.64
CA ARG A 118 -10.05 13.86 9.53
C ARG A 118 -8.59 13.76 9.98
N ALA A 119 -8.38 13.17 11.16
CA ALA A 119 -7.08 13.09 11.81
C ALA A 119 -6.46 11.68 11.69
N ALA A 120 -5.14 11.63 11.59
CA ALA A 120 -4.36 10.41 11.78
C ALA A 120 -3.81 10.40 13.22
N ARG A 121 -4.17 9.37 14.00
CA ARG A 121 -3.71 9.19 15.37
C ARG A 121 -3.29 7.76 15.65
N SER A 122 -2.01 7.58 15.96
CA SER A 122 -1.45 6.29 16.34
C SER A 122 -0.25 6.45 17.25
N ALA A 123 0.09 5.39 17.96
CA ALA A 123 1.34 5.28 18.69
C ALA A 123 1.99 3.91 18.45
N THR A 124 3.30 3.84 18.55
CA THR A 124 4.06 2.59 18.60
C THR A 124 4.93 2.64 19.83
N ALA A 125 4.67 1.75 20.79
CA ALA A 125 5.45 1.61 22.00
C ALA A 125 6.51 0.51 21.80
N LEU A 126 7.76 0.84 22.09
CA LEU A 126 8.93 0.01 21.86
C LEU A 126 9.71 -0.14 23.17
N ARG A 127 9.94 -1.37 23.64
CA ARG A 127 10.66 -1.62 24.89
C ARG A 127 12.05 -2.21 24.65
N LYS A 128 13.03 -1.70 25.39
CA LYS A 128 14.35 -2.33 25.56
C LYS A 128 14.70 -2.40 27.05
N GLY A 129 14.90 -3.60 27.58
CA GLY A 129 15.04 -3.81 29.02
C GLY A 129 13.80 -3.29 29.76
N SER A 130 13.99 -2.38 30.72
CA SER A 130 12.91 -1.71 31.44
C SER A 130 12.45 -0.38 30.83
N ALA A 131 13.11 0.08 29.76
CA ALA A 131 12.87 1.40 29.18
C ALA A 131 11.96 1.33 27.96
N TRP A 132 10.99 2.24 27.89
CA TRP A 132 10.08 2.43 26.78
C TRP A 132 10.43 3.68 25.98
N THR A 133 10.38 3.52 24.66
CA THR A 133 10.38 4.60 23.67
C THR A 133 9.07 4.55 22.93
N VAL A 134 8.41 5.70 22.75
CA VAL A 134 7.11 5.77 22.08
C VAL A 134 7.19 6.71 20.90
N LEU A 135 6.82 6.20 19.72
CA LEU A 135 6.55 7.00 18.53
C LEU A 135 5.06 7.36 18.51
N VAL A 136 4.71 8.65 18.40
CA VAL A 136 3.32 9.12 18.28
C VAL A 136 3.15 9.87 16.96
N ILE A 137 2.06 9.60 16.26
CA ILE A 137 1.62 10.35 15.08
C ILE A 137 0.33 11.07 15.45
N ASP A 138 0.29 12.38 15.25
CA ASP A 138 -0.90 13.21 15.51
C ASP A 138 -1.00 14.35 14.50
N GLY A 139 -2.14 14.44 13.80
CA GLY A 139 -2.42 15.55 12.90
C GLY A 139 -3.36 15.19 11.75
N SER A 140 -3.32 15.99 10.69
CA SER A 140 -4.13 15.83 9.47
C SER A 140 -3.88 14.48 8.78
N ALA A 141 -4.95 13.72 8.50
CA ALA A 141 -4.87 12.49 7.73
C ALA A 141 -4.39 12.75 6.28
N GLY A 142 -4.78 13.88 5.69
CA GLY A 142 -4.34 14.27 4.35
C GLY A 142 -2.84 14.54 4.29
N THR A 143 -2.28 15.22 5.30
CA THR A 143 -0.84 15.44 5.40
C THR A 143 -0.10 14.14 5.70
N ALA A 144 -0.66 13.26 6.54
CA ALA A 144 -0.07 11.95 6.83
C ALA A 144 0.01 11.08 5.55
N ALA A 145 -1.05 11.06 4.74
CA ALA A 145 -1.05 10.38 3.45
C ALA A 145 0.00 10.96 2.49
N LYS A 146 0.04 12.30 2.37
CA LYS A 146 1.02 13.03 1.55
C LYS A 146 2.47 12.78 1.97
N ARG A 147 2.73 12.62 3.28
CA ARG A 147 4.07 12.50 3.87
C ARG A 147 4.39 11.08 4.37
N SER A 148 3.71 10.06 3.81
CA SER A 148 3.86 8.66 4.22
C SER A 148 5.31 8.14 4.16
N ALA A 149 6.10 8.59 3.17
CA ALA A 149 7.52 8.26 3.07
C ALA A 149 8.34 8.81 4.26
N ALA A 150 8.13 10.08 4.63
CA ALA A 150 8.80 10.69 5.79
C ALA A 150 8.41 10.01 7.11
N MET A 151 7.13 9.63 7.26
CA MET A 151 6.68 8.84 8.42
C MET A 151 7.39 7.48 8.48
N SER A 152 7.56 6.83 7.33
CA SER A 152 8.28 5.56 7.22
C SER A 152 9.76 5.73 7.58
N VAL A 153 10.39 6.84 7.18
CA VAL A 153 11.77 7.18 7.56
C VAL A 153 11.92 7.29 9.07
N VAL A 154 11.03 7.99 9.77
CA VAL A 154 11.11 8.08 11.25
C VAL A 154 10.89 6.71 11.90
N ALA A 155 9.83 6.00 11.51
CA ALA A 155 9.48 4.72 12.13
C ALA A 155 10.56 3.65 11.93
N GLN A 156 11.18 3.60 10.75
CA GLN A 156 12.25 2.66 10.43
C GLN A 156 13.65 3.15 10.87
N GLY A 157 13.81 4.45 11.15
CA GLY A 157 15.03 5.01 11.74
C GLY A 157 15.11 4.86 13.26
N LEU A 158 13.99 4.53 13.92
CA LEU A 158 13.92 4.43 15.38
C LEU A 158 14.47 3.08 15.87
N ARG A 159 15.65 3.10 16.49
CA ARG A 159 16.37 1.88 16.94
C ARG A 159 16.91 2.02 18.36
N PRO A 160 17.00 0.92 19.14
CA PRO A 160 17.53 0.99 20.49
C PRO A 160 19.05 1.22 20.47
N ALA A 161 19.58 1.66 21.61
CA ALA A 161 21.01 1.91 21.76
C ALA A 161 21.85 0.67 21.41
N GLY A 162 22.90 0.88 20.59
CA GLY A 162 23.82 -0.16 20.17
C GLY A 162 23.27 -1.16 19.16
N PHE A 163 22.04 -0.96 18.64
CA PHE A 163 21.50 -1.82 17.59
C PHE A 163 22.37 -1.79 16.33
N GLN A 164 22.59 -2.97 15.77
CA GLN A 164 23.24 -3.17 14.48
C GLN A 164 22.28 -3.97 13.61
N LYS A 165 21.89 -3.39 12.46
CA LYS A 165 21.03 -4.07 11.50
C LYS A 165 21.80 -5.25 10.89
N GLU A 166 21.14 -6.39 10.75
CA GLU A 166 21.68 -7.50 9.98
C GLU A 166 22.02 -7.02 8.55
N SER A 167 23.15 -7.49 8.03
CA SER A 167 23.57 -7.20 6.67
C SER A 167 24.14 -8.44 6.00
N PHE A 168 23.77 -8.61 4.74
CA PHE A 168 24.25 -9.59 3.79
C PHE A 168 25.15 -8.94 2.72
N ALA A 169 25.46 -7.64 2.85
CA ALA A 169 26.33 -6.94 1.91
C ALA A 169 27.69 -7.66 1.80
N GLY A 170 28.08 -7.98 0.57
CA GLY A 170 29.32 -8.70 0.28
C GLY A 170 29.32 -10.19 0.63
N LYS A 171 28.20 -10.75 1.10
CA LYS A 171 28.05 -12.20 1.25
C LYS A 171 27.69 -12.83 -0.09
N THR A 172 28.20 -14.03 -0.34
CA THR A 172 27.80 -14.85 -1.48
C THR A 172 26.51 -15.59 -1.16
N ALA A 173 25.55 -15.56 -2.08
CA ALA A 173 24.32 -16.33 -1.95
C ALA A 173 24.62 -17.84 -2.01
N HIS A 174 23.98 -18.60 -1.13
CA HIS A 174 24.02 -20.05 -1.16
C HIS A 174 23.26 -20.62 -2.36
N GLU A 175 23.76 -21.71 -2.94
CA GLU A 175 23.04 -22.48 -3.96
C GLU A 175 21.70 -22.99 -3.42
N LEU A 176 20.64 -22.85 -4.22
CA LEU A 176 19.30 -23.34 -3.92
C LEU A 176 19.19 -24.86 -4.18
N THR A 177 19.81 -25.66 -3.30
CA THR A 177 19.70 -27.13 -3.34
C THR A 177 18.26 -27.60 -3.11
N PRO A 178 17.90 -28.85 -3.46
CA PRO A 178 16.57 -29.40 -3.19
C PRO A 178 16.10 -29.23 -1.73
N GLU A 179 17.02 -29.34 -0.76
CA GLU A 179 16.72 -29.16 0.66
C GLU A 179 16.36 -27.71 0.99
N ARG A 180 17.08 -26.73 0.41
CA ARG A 180 16.80 -25.30 0.60
C ARG A 180 15.52 -24.87 -0.11
N ILE A 181 15.26 -25.39 -1.31
CA ILE A 181 13.98 -25.20 -2.00
C ILE A 181 12.85 -25.74 -1.10
N LYS A 182 13.04 -26.93 -0.52
CA LYS A 182 12.06 -27.51 0.40
C LYS A 182 11.80 -26.62 1.63
N LEU A 183 12.83 -26.03 2.23
CA LEU A 183 12.67 -25.09 3.36
C LEU A 183 11.83 -23.86 3.00
N LEU A 184 11.92 -23.38 1.76
CA LEU A 184 11.10 -22.28 1.28
C LEU A 184 9.66 -22.72 1.01
N THR A 185 9.46 -23.86 0.32
CA THR A 185 8.11 -24.37 0.03
C THR A 185 7.36 -24.80 1.28
N ASP A 186 8.05 -25.37 2.27
CA ASP A 186 7.46 -25.71 3.57
C ASP A 186 6.98 -24.44 4.29
N PHE A 187 7.77 -23.36 4.23
CA PHE A 187 7.37 -22.06 4.79
C PHE A 187 6.13 -21.48 4.08
N ILE A 188 6.04 -21.60 2.75
CA ILE A 188 4.85 -21.15 2.00
C ILE A 188 3.60 -21.92 2.44
N GLU A 189 3.68 -23.26 2.52
CA GLU A 189 2.54 -24.08 2.94
C GLU A 189 2.15 -23.82 4.40
N GLN A 190 3.12 -23.68 5.31
CA GLN A 190 2.87 -23.32 6.71
C GLN A 190 2.20 -21.94 6.81
N SER A 191 2.73 -20.94 6.09
CA SER A 191 2.15 -19.60 6.08
C SER A 191 0.73 -19.58 5.53
N ARG A 192 0.48 -20.40 4.50
CA ARG A 192 -0.86 -20.57 3.93
C ARG A 192 -1.83 -21.12 4.97
N GLN A 193 -1.42 -22.12 5.74
CA GLN A 193 -2.24 -22.73 6.79
C GLN A 193 -2.48 -21.76 7.97
N GLU A 194 -1.44 -21.10 8.48
CA GLU A 194 -1.54 -20.18 9.61
C GLU A 194 -2.40 -18.94 9.32
N LEU A 195 -2.35 -18.44 8.08
CA LEU A 195 -3.15 -17.30 7.64
C LEU A 195 -4.51 -17.69 7.05
N GLU A 196 -4.87 -18.98 7.10
CA GLU A 196 -6.11 -19.53 6.52
C GLU A 196 -6.31 -19.17 5.03
N VAL A 197 -5.21 -19.09 4.29
CA VAL A 197 -5.22 -18.78 2.85
C VAL A 197 -5.68 -20.02 2.06
N PRO A 198 -6.69 -19.93 1.20
CA PRO A 198 -7.15 -21.09 0.45
C PRO A 198 -6.15 -21.58 -0.59
N GLY A 199 -5.56 -20.67 -1.38
CA GLY A 199 -4.69 -21.00 -2.50
C GLY A 199 -3.52 -20.03 -2.69
N VAL A 200 -2.35 -20.58 -3.03
CA VAL A 200 -1.14 -19.82 -3.35
C VAL A 200 -0.49 -20.39 -4.61
N GLY A 201 -0.27 -19.58 -5.63
CA GLY A 201 0.65 -19.89 -6.73
C GLY A 201 2.06 -19.42 -6.37
N PHE A 202 3.08 -20.24 -6.60
CA PHE A 202 4.47 -19.87 -6.32
C PHE A 202 5.43 -20.33 -7.44
N ALA A 203 6.52 -19.60 -7.62
CA ALA A 203 7.62 -20.00 -8.48
C ALA A 203 8.96 -19.45 -7.98
N LEU A 204 10.03 -20.20 -8.22
CA LEU A 204 11.40 -19.88 -7.83
C LEU A 204 12.33 -20.05 -9.03
N ILE A 205 13.17 -19.04 -9.25
CA ILE A 205 14.07 -18.91 -10.39
C ILE A 205 15.49 -18.74 -9.85
N ASP A 206 16.45 -19.41 -10.48
CA ASP A 206 17.87 -19.22 -10.21
C ASP A 206 18.65 -19.30 -11.52
N ASP A 207 19.48 -18.29 -11.78
CA ASP A 207 20.30 -18.13 -12.99
C ASP A 207 19.52 -18.45 -14.29
N GLY A 208 18.34 -17.85 -14.41
CA GLY A 208 17.45 -18.02 -15.56
C GLY A 208 16.72 -19.36 -15.64
N LYS A 209 16.91 -20.30 -14.71
CA LYS A 209 16.21 -21.59 -14.66
C LYS A 209 15.08 -21.56 -13.64
N VAL A 210 13.97 -22.21 -13.97
CA VAL A 210 12.88 -22.44 -13.01
C VAL A 210 13.25 -23.64 -12.14
N LEU A 211 13.50 -23.39 -10.85
CA LEU A 211 13.87 -24.44 -9.90
C LEU A 211 12.64 -25.09 -9.25
N TRP A 212 11.56 -24.32 -9.08
CA TRP A 212 10.29 -24.80 -8.57
C TRP A 212 9.16 -23.95 -9.12
N GLN A 213 8.03 -24.57 -9.43
CA GLN A 213 6.84 -23.89 -9.90
C GLN A 213 5.60 -24.75 -9.64
N GLY A 214 4.52 -24.13 -9.18
CA GLY A 214 3.28 -24.83 -8.89
C GLY A 214 2.36 -24.06 -7.96
N GLY A 215 1.50 -24.78 -7.26
CA GLY A 215 0.55 -24.20 -6.33
C GLY A 215 0.37 -25.00 -5.04
N PHE A 216 -0.15 -24.30 -4.04
CA PHE A 216 -0.52 -24.81 -2.72
C PHE A 216 -2.01 -24.57 -2.49
N GLY A 217 -2.69 -25.52 -1.85
CA GLY A 217 -4.11 -25.38 -1.50
C GLY A 217 -5.08 -25.50 -2.69
N VAL A 218 -6.15 -24.72 -2.67
CA VAL A 218 -7.30 -24.82 -3.59
C VAL A 218 -7.67 -23.47 -4.22
N ARG A 219 -8.28 -23.53 -5.40
CA ARG A 219 -8.74 -22.36 -6.16
C ARG A 219 -9.89 -21.63 -5.48
N ALA A 220 -10.76 -22.36 -4.79
CA ALA A 220 -11.90 -21.83 -4.04
C ALA A 220 -12.20 -22.70 -2.82
N LEU A 221 -12.53 -22.08 -1.67
CA LEU A 221 -13.02 -22.82 -0.51
C LEU A 221 -14.30 -23.60 -0.88
N GLY A 222 -14.35 -24.87 -0.46
CA GLY A 222 -15.44 -25.79 -0.80
C GLY A 222 -15.28 -26.52 -2.13
N SER A 223 -14.29 -26.18 -2.95
CA SER A 223 -13.92 -26.91 -4.18
C SER A 223 -12.70 -27.82 -3.95
N PRO A 224 -12.63 -29.02 -4.57
CA PRO A 224 -11.42 -29.85 -4.53
C PRO A 224 -10.31 -29.38 -5.48
N GLU A 225 -10.59 -28.42 -6.37
CA GLU A 225 -9.68 -27.98 -7.44
C GLU A 225 -8.44 -27.30 -6.88
N LYS A 226 -7.27 -27.82 -7.24
CA LYS A 226 -5.97 -27.37 -6.74
C LYS A 226 -5.46 -26.16 -7.51
N VAL A 227 -4.74 -25.29 -6.81
CA VAL A 227 -3.90 -24.30 -7.51
C VAL A 227 -2.73 -25.03 -8.15
N ASP A 228 -2.47 -24.71 -9.41
CA ASP A 228 -1.33 -25.16 -10.19
C ASP A 228 -0.62 -23.96 -10.86
N GLU A 229 0.42 -24.24 -11.63
CA GLU A 229 1.23 -23.21 -12.26
C GLU A 229 0.51 -22.37 -13.31
N HIS A 230 -0.61 -22.87 -13.85
CA HIS A 230 -1.48 -22.25 -14.85
C HIS A 230 -2.77 -21.68 -14.24
N THR A 231 -2.93 -21.75 -12.91
CA THR A 231 -4.05 -21.10 -12.24
C THR A 231 -3.93 -19.59 -12.34
N LYS A 232 -4.95 -18.95 -12.93
CA LYS A 232 -5.06 -17.51 -13.08
C LYS A 232 -5.42 -16.84 -11.75
N PHE A 233 -4.72 -15.76 -11.47
CA PHE A 233 -5.01 -14.81 -10.39
C PHE A 233 -5.07 -13.41 -11.00
N MET A 234 -5.82 -12.50 -10.39
CA MET A 234 -5.60 -11.09 -10.67
C MET A 234 -4.29 -10.65 -10.00
N ILE A 235 -3.36 -10.10 -10.78
CA ILE A 235 -2.04 -9.70 -10.28
C ILE A 235 -1.95 -8.22 -9.92
N ALA A 236 -3.07 -7.51 -10.04
CA ALA A 236 -3.23 -6.14 -9.57
C ALA A 236 -2.07 -5.24 -10.05
N SER A 237 -1.50 -4.40 -9.19
CA SER A 237 -0.49 -3.41 -9.58
C SER A 237 0.81 -3.96 -10.18
N ASN A 238 1.04 -5.28 -10.18
CA ASN A 238 2.11 -5.87 -10.99
C ASN A 238 1.96 -5.54 -12.49
N THR A 239 0.74 -5.23 -12.95
CA THR A 239 0.50 -4.71 -14.31
C THR A 239 1.36 -3.48 -14.62
N LYS A 240 1.63 -2.58 -13.66
CA LYS A 240 2.41 -1.36 -13.90
C LYS A 240 3.84 -1.65 -14.37
N GLY A 241 4.47 -2.69 -13.82
CA GLY A 241 5.79 -3.14 -14.26
C GLY A 241 5.76 -3.58 -15.73
N MET A 242 4.71 -4.30 -16.13
CA MET A 242 4.52 -4.73 -17.51
C MET A 242 4.10 -3.59 -18.45
N THR A 243 3.30 -2.63 -17.98
CA THR A 243 2.98 -1.39 -18.72
C THR A 243 4.24 -0.60 -19.04
N THR A 244 5.15 -0.47 -18.07
CA THR A 244 6.42 0.23 -18.32
C THR A 244 7.37 -0.56 -19.20
N LEU A 245 7.29 -1.90 -19.18
CA LEU A 245 7.97 -2.73 -20.18
C LEU A 245 7.45 -2.45 -21.59
N LEU A 246 6.13 -2.35 -21.81
CA LEU A 246 5.56 -1.89 -23.08
C LEU A 246 6.16 -0.55 -23.51
N LEU A 247 6.18 0.44 -22.62
CA LEU A 247 6.76 1.76 -22.94
C LEU A 247 8.27 1.69 -23.23
N SER A 248 8.99 0.77 -22.58
CA SER A 248 10.42 0.53 -22.85
C SER A 248 10.63 -0.02 -24.27
N THR A 249 9.76 -0.94 -24.72
CA THR A 249 9.76 -1.45 -26.09
C THR A 249 9.47 -0.34 -27.10
N LEU A 250 8.51 0.55 -26.80
CA LEU A 250 8.23 1.71 -27.66
C LEU A 250 9.40 2.70 -27.72
N ALA A 251 10.14 2.85 -26.62
CA ALA A 251 11.35 3.67 -26.59
C ALA A 251 12.48 3.07 -27.45
N ASP A 252 12.66 1.75 -27.44
CA ASP A 252 13.59 1.06 -28.35
C ASP A 252 13.22 1.26 -29.82
N GLU A 253 11.93 1.27 -30.12
CA GLU A 253 11.39 1.51 -31.47
C GLU A 253 11.46 3.00 -31.88
N GLY A 254 11.95 3.88 -31.01
CA GLY A 254 12.03 5.33 -31.26
C GLY A 254 10.67 6.03 -31.33
N LYS A 255 9.60 5.40 -30.82
CA LYS A 255 8.23 5.93 -30.84
C LYS A 255 7.94 6.91 -29.69
N LEU A 256 8.75 6.89 -28.63
CA LEU A 256 8.71 7.82 -27.52
C LEU A 256 10.09 7.97 -26.88
N ARG A 257 10.30 9.01 -26.07
CA ARG A 257 11.39 9.05 -25.08
C ARG A 257 10.85 9.27 -23.67
N TRP A 258 11.54 8.74 -22.68
CA TRP A 258 11.14 8.89 -21.27
C TRP A 258 11.09 10.36 -20.79
N ASP A 259 11.93 11.21 -21.40
CA ASP A 259 12.05 12.64 -21.14
C ASP A 259 11.30 13.52 -22.15
N GLU A 260 10.50 12.91 -23.03
CA GLU A 260 9.61 13.62 -23.96
C GLU A 260 8.34 14.08 -23.24
N LYS A 261 7.79 15.22 -23.68
CA LYS A 261 6.56 15.74 -23.10
C LYS A 261 5.38 14.88 -23.53
N VAL A 262 4.46 14.63 -22.60
CA VAL A 262 3.26 13.83 -22.90
C VAL A 262 2.39 14.52 -23.94
N VAL A 263 2.30 15.86 -23.92
CA VAL A 263 1.53 16.65 -24.90
C VAL A 263 2.05 16.53 -26.34
N ASP A 264 3.33 16.16 -26.53
CA ASP A 264 3.89 15.95 -27.87
C ASP A 264 3.42 14.59 -28.45
N LEU A 265 3.07 13.63 -27.58
CA LEU A 265 2.58 12.29 -27.95
C LEU A 265 1.05 12.20 -27.94
N TYR A 266 0.39 12.96 -27.06
CA TYR A 266 -1.06 13.05 -26.92
C TYR A 266 -1.47 14.51 -26.63
N PRO A 267 -1.78 15.32 -27.66
CA PRO A 267 -2.04 16.76 -27.51
C PRO A 267 -3.21 17.14 -26.60
N ASP A 268 -4.16 16.22 -26.39
CA ASP A 268 -5.32 16.42 -25.51
C ASP A 268 -5.02 16.10 -24.04
N PHE A 269 -3.80 15.67 -23.72
CA PHE A 269 -3.39 15.43 -22.33
C PHE A 269 -3.52 16.70 -21.49
N ARG A 270 -4.16 16.58 -20.32
CA ARG A 270 -4.29 17.64 -19.33
C ARG A 270 -4.01 17.08 -17.94
N LEU A 271 -3.27 17.83 -17.12
CA LEU A 271 -3.05 17.54 -15.71
C LEU A 271 -3.06 18.85 -14.91
N GLY A 272 -4.07 19.03 -14.05
CA GLY A 272 -4.21 20.24 -13.24
C GLY A 272 -4.39 21.51 -14.07
N ASN A 273 -3.32 22.27 -14.29
CA ASN A 273 -3.32 23.51 -15.07
C ASN A 273 -2.35 23.44 -16.26
N ASP A 274 -2.32 24.49 -17.08
CA ASP A 274 -1.48 24.53 -18.29
C ASP A 274 0.02 24.43 -17.99
N GLU A 275 0.50 25.04 -16.90
CA GLU A 275 1.91 24.98 -16.51
C GLU A 275 2.33 23.54 -16.16
N VAL A 276 1.53 22.86 -15.34
CA VAL A 276 1.76 21.46 -14.96
C VAL A 276 1.67 20.57 -16.19
N THR A 277 0.60 20.73 -16.99
CA THR A 277 0.37 19.96 -18.23
C THR A 277 1.57 20.00 -19.16
N ASN A 278 2.13 21.19 -19.41
CA ASN A 278 3.26 21.39 -20.31
C ASN A 278 4.62 20.93 -19.75
N SER A 279 4.65 20.55 -18.47
CA SER A 279 5.83 20.05 -17.75
C SER A 279 5.83 18.53 -17.55
N VAL A 280 4.75 17.83 -17.89
CA VAL A 280 4.66 16.37 -17.73
C VAL A 280 5.47 15.68 -18.82
N LEU A 281 6.43 14.85 -18.38
CA LEU A 281 7.22 13.96 -19.23
C LEU A 281 6.65 12.54 -19.15
N VAL A 282 6.94 11.67 -20.11
CA VAL A 282 6.46 10.28 -20.10
C VAL A 282 6.80 9.57 -18.78
N LYS A 283 8.03 9.72 -18.27
CA LYS A 283 8.43 9.15 -16.96
C LYS A 283 7.60 9.66 -15.78
N HIS A 284 7.07 10.88 -15.86
CA HIS A 284 6.27 11.48 -14.79
C HIS A 284 4.90 10.78 -14.63
N LEU A 285 4.40 10.12 -15.68
CA LEU A 285 3.15 9.37 -15.60
C LEU A 285 3.27 8.11 -14.72
N ILE A 286 4.48 7.65 -14.37
CA ILE A 286 4.64 6.37 -13.67
C ILE A 286 5.61 6.39 -12.48
N CYS A 287 6.42 7.44 -12.33
CA CYS A 287 7.37 7.57 -11.23
C CYS A 287 6.75 7.80 -9.83
N ALA A 288 5.43 8.00 -9.74
CA ALA A 288 4.73 8.43 -8.52
C ALA A 288 5.38 9.66 -7.84
N CYS A 289 5.97 10.54 -8.67
CA CYS A 289 6.82 11.66 -8.25
C CYS A 289 6.25 13.01 -8.67
N THR A 290 5.02 13.09 -9.16
CA THR A 290 4.40 14.35 -9.63
C THR A 290 3.77 15.17 -8.52
N GLY A 291 3.67 14.62 -7.31
CA GLY A 291 2.93 15.21 -6.20
C GLY A 291 1.41 15.03 -6.27
N LEU A 292 0.92 14.20 -7.21
CA LEU A 292 -0.51 13.95 -7.37
C LEU A 292 -1.03 13.02 -6.26
N PRO A 293 -2.02 13.42 -5.45
CA PRO A 293 -2.56 12.59 -4.39
C PRO A 293 -3.27 11.36 -4.97
N ARG A 294 -3.40 10.31 -4.15
CA ARG A 294 -4.14 9.10 -4.53
C ARG A 294 -5.64 9.42 -4.60
N LYS A 295 -6.35 8.85 -5.58
CA LYS A 295 -7.77 9.18 -5.86
C LYS A 295 -8.62 7.93 -6.14
N ASP A 296 -8.31 6.84 -5.46
CA ASP A 296 -8.93 5.54 -5.77
C ASP A 296 -10.42 5.47 -5.44
N PHE A 297 -10.86 6.17 -4.39
CA PHE A 297 -12.28 6.21 -4.02
C PHE A 297 -13.18 6.79 -5.12
N GLY A 298 -12.63 7.68 -5.96
CA GLY A 298 -13.36 8.23 -7.10
C GLY A 298 -13.88 7.14 -8.05
N PHE A 299 -13.06 6.12 -8.33
CA PHE A 299 -13.49 5.02 -9.19
C PHE A 299 -14.05 3.81 -8.45
N ILE A 300 -13.72 3.61 -7.16
CA ILE A 300 -14.34 2.56 -6.33
C ILE A 300 -15.83 2.86 -6.11
N LEU A 301 -16.17 4.13 -5.88
CA LEU A 301 -17.54 4.57 -5.64
C LEU A 301 -18.32 4.86 -6.94
N ALA A 302 -17.64 4.94 -8.08
CA ALA A 302 -18.27 5.13 -9.38
C ALA A 302 -19.00 3.88 -9.88
N ASP A 303 -20.00 4.10 -10.74
CA ASP A 303 -20.77 3.03 -11.37
C ASP A 303 -19.94 2.22 -12.38
N LYS A 304 -20.36 0.97 -12.62
CA LYS A 304 -19.79 0.11 -13.67
C LYS A 304 -19.99 0.76 -15.04
N GLY A 305 -18.97 0.66 -15.91
CA GLY A 305 -19.06 1.07 -17.31
C GLY A 305 -18.38 2.40 -17.66
N GLN A 306 -17.61 2.99 -16.74
CA GLN A 306 -16.77 4.15 -17.08
C GLN A 306 -15.80 3.80 -18.22
N PRO A 307 -15.66 4.67 -19.25
CA PRO A 307 -14.72 4.45 -20.33
C PRO A 307 -13.28 4.65 -19.86
N ALA A 308 -12.29 4.05 -20.53
CA ALA A 308 -10.89 4.24 -20.15
C ALA A 308 -10.45 5.71 -20.27
N ALA A 309 -11.09 6.46 -21.19
CA ALA A 309 -10.89 7.89 -21.37
C ALA A 309 -11.17 8.73 -20.11
N ASP A 310 -11.99 8.23 -19.17
CA ASP A 310 -12.28 8.93 -17.92
C ASP A 310 -11.02 9.15 -17.05
N THR A 311 -10.00 8.31 -17.24
CA THR A 311 -8.67 8.53 -16.67
C THR A 311 -8.15 9.95 -16.96
N PHE A 312 -8.28 10.43 -18.19
CA PHE A 312 -7.79 11.76 -18.58
C PHE A 312 -8.66 12.89 -18.03
N THR A 313 -9.98 12.68 -17.96
CA THR A 313 -10.91 13.62 -17.31
C THR A 313 -10.55 13.84 -15.84
N GLN A 314 -10.27 12.76 -15.10
CA GLN A 314 -9.89 12.84 -13.69
C GLN A 314 -8.53 13.52 -13.49
N LEU A 315 -7.56 13.24 -14.35
CA LEU A 315 -6.25 13.90 -14.29
C LEU A 315 -6.36 15.40 -14.59
N ALA A 316 -7.16 15.80 -15.58
CA ALA A 316 -7.40 17.20 -15.90
C ALA A 316 -7.95 17.98 -14.69
N ALA A 317 -8.79 17.33 -13.87
CA ALA A 317 -9.41 17.94 -12.68
C ALA A 317 -8.54 17.91 -11.41
N THR A 318 -7.35 17.29 -11.43
CA THR A 318 -6.55 17.05 -10.22
C THR A 318 -5.24 17.83 -10.22
N MET A 319 -5.05 18.68 -9.20
CA MET A 319 -3.81 19.43 -8.98
C MET A 319 -2.79 18.63 -8.16
N PRO A 320 -1.49 18.65 -8.54
CA PRO A 320 -0.40 18.26 -7.66
C PRO A 320 -0.41 19.02 -6.33
N THR A 321 0.03 18.35 -5.28
CA THR A 321 0.14 18.89 -3.91
C THR A 321 1.59 19.16 -3.48
N SER A 322 2.56 18.85 -4.34
CA SER A 322 3.99 19.11 -4.18
C SER A 322 4.65 19.29 -5.55
N LYS A 323 5.92 19.70 -5.60
CA LYS A 323 6.65 19.79 -6.88
C LYS A 323 7.07 18.40 -7.35
N PHE A 324 7.43 18.30 -8.62
CA PHE A 324 7.90 17.04 -9.18
C PHE A 324 9.22 16.62 -8.53
N GLY A 325 9.30 15.35 -8.16
CA GLY A 325 10.45 14.75 -7.46
C GLY A 325 10.49 14.98 -5.95
N ASP A 326 9.67 15.89 -5.40
CA ASP A 326 9.73 16.23 -3.98
C ASP A 326 9.25 15.09 -3.08
N LEU A 327 8.12 14.46 -3.44
CA LEU A 327 7.42 13.47 -2.61
C LEU A 327 6.95 12.28 -3.41
N PHE A 328 6.98 11.10 -2.78
CA PHE A 328 6.29 9.93 -3.28
C PHE A 328 4.80 10.05 -3.02
N GLN A 329 4.01 10.10 -4.09
CA GLN A 329 2.55 10.04 -4.03
C GLN A 329 2.04 9.09 -5.11
N TYR A 330 1.57 7.92 -4.66
CA TYR A 330 1.10 6.86 -5.54
C TYR A 330 -0.24 7.24 -6.18
N ASN A 331 -0.33 7.15 -7.51
CA ASN A 331 -1.56 7.49 -8.24
C ASN A 331 -1.81 6.48 -9.38
N ASN A 332 -2.98 5.84 -9.37
CA ASN A 332 -3.32 4.82 -10.37
C ASN A 332 -3.68 5.46 -11.72
N GLN A 333 -4.37 6.60 -11.72
CA GLN A 333 -4.79 7.28 -12.95
C GLN A 333 -3.58 7.72 -13.80
N LEU A 334 -2.51 8.23 -13.20
CA LEU A 334 -1.27 8.53 -13.91
C LEU A 334 -0.67 7.27 -14.55
N ALA A 335 -0.62 6.15 -13.81
CA ALA A 335 -0.14 4.88 -14.33
C ALA A 335 -1.01 4.35 -15.49
N SER A 336 -2.33 4.51 -15.39
CA SER A 336 -3.27 4.20 -16.47
C SER A 336 -3.04 5.08 -17.69
N ALA A 337 -2.86 6.39 -17.50
CA ALA A 337 -2.53 7.31 -18.59
C ALA A 337 -1.22 6.91 -19.29
N ALA A 338 -0.20 6.46 -18.55
CA ALA A 338 1.05 5.96 -19.13
C ALA A 338 0.79 4.82 -20.14
N GLY A 339 0.04 3.80 -19.72
CA GLY A 339 -0.31 2.68 -20.59
C GLY A 339 -1.21 3.07 -21.76
N TYR A 340 -2.21 3.92 -21.52
CA TYR A 340 -3.13 4.37 -22.56
C TYR A 340 -2.46 5.25 -23.61
N VAL A 341 -1.53 6.13 -23.23
CA VAL A 341 -0.69 6.86 -24.19
C VAL A 341 0.15 5.88 -25.02
N GLY A 342 0.77 4.88 -24.38
CA GLY A 342 1.51 3.82 -25.08
C GLY A 342 0.67 3.05 -26.11
N GLY A 343 -0.54 2.64 -25.73
CA GLY A 343 -1.49 2.00 -26.63
C GLY A 343 -1.95 2.93 -27.77
N HIS A 344 -2.24 4.19 -27.45
CA HIS A 344 -2.66 5.21 -28.42
C HIS A 344 -1.60 5.51 -29.48
N ILE A 345 -0.31 5.51 -29.12
CA ILE A 345 0.80 5.67 -30.07
C ILE A 345 0.79 4.57 -31.14
N LEU A 346 0.38 3.35 -30.78
CA LEU A 346 0.31 2.21 -31.72
C LEU A 346 -1.03 2.16 -32.48
N TYR A 347 -2.14 2.45 -31.81
CA TYR A 347 -3.49 2.29 -32.35
C TYR A 347 -4.36 3.53 -32.05
N PRO A 348 -4.08 4.68 -32.69
CA PRO A 348 -4.68 5.96 -32.32
C PRO A 348 -6.19 6.06 -32.57
N THR A 349 -6.75 5.16 -33.40
CA THR A 349 -8.19 5.12 -33.73
C THR A 349 -8.99 4.14 -32.86
N MET A 350 -8.33 3.39 -31.97
CA MET A 350 -8.98 2.46 -31.05
C MET A 350 -9.34 3.17 -29.75
N GLU A 351 -10.37 2.65 -29.06
CA GLU A 351 -10.65 3.03 -27.67
C GLU A 351 -9.41 2.74 -26.80
N PHE A 352 -9.05 3.64 -25.87
CA PHE A 352 -7.78 3.60 -25.14
C PHE A 352 -7.51 2.25 -24.47
N GLY A 353 -8.54 1.67 -23.86
CA GLY A 353 -8.48 0.35 -23.27
C GLY A 353 -8.15 -0.74 -24.30
N ALA A 354 -8.94 -0.82 -25.36
CA ALA A 354 -8.73 -1.82 -26.41
C ALA A 354 -7.36 -1.66 -27.11
N ALA A 355 -6.90 -0.41 -27.30
CA ALA A 355 -5.58 -0.11 -27.83
C ALA A 355 -4.47 -0.64 -26.90
N TYR A 356 -4.62 -0.44 -25.60
CA TYR A 356 -3.67 -0.93 -24.60
C TYR A 356 -3.64 -2.45 -24.52
N ASP A 357 -4.80 -3.13 -24.50
CA ASP A 357 -4.86 -4.59 -24.44
C ASP A 357 -4.15 -5.21 -25.63
N ARG A 358 -4.39 -4.69 -26.84
CA ARG A 358 -3.70 -5.10 -28.05
C ARG A 358 -2.20 -4.83 -28.00
N ALA A 359 -1.79 -3.66 -27.50
CA ALA A 359 -0.38 -3.31 -27.37
C ALA A 359 0.35 -4.25 -26.41
N MET A 360 -0.27 -4.59 -25.28
CA MET A 360 0.28 -5.54 -24.32
C MET A 360 0.41 -6.93 -24.92
N GLU A 361 -0.58 -7.40 -25.67
CA GLU A 361 -0.52 -8.69 -26.35
C GLU A 361 0.63 -8.73 -27.38
N GLU A 362 0.69 -7.75 -28.28
CA GLU A 362 1.67 -7.74 -29.37
C GLU A 362 3.12 -7.44 -28.91
N LYS A 363 3.30 -6.70 -27.81
CA LYS A 363 4.63 -6.18 -27.39
C LYS A 363 5.13 -6.73 -26.07
N VAL A 364 4.28 -7.35 -25.26
CA VAL A 364 4.66 -7.89 -23.94
C VAL A 364 4.27 -9.36 -23.82
N PHE A 365 2.98 -9.70 -23.78
CA PHE A 365 2.55 -11.07 -23.49
C PHE A 365 3.00 -12.06 -24.57
N GLY A 366 2.76 -11.75 -25.85
CA GLY A 366 3.20 -12.59 -26.97
C GLY A 366 4.71 -12.81 -27.01
N PRO A 367 5.55 -11.75 -27.02
CA PRO A 367 7.00 -11.89 -27.04
C PRO A 367 7.62 -12.62 -25.84
N LEU A 368 7.00 -12.53 -24.65
CA LEU A 368 7.45 -13.25 -23.45
C LEU A 368 6.89 -14.68 -23.38
N GLY A 369 5.91 -15.02 -24.22
CA GLY A 369 5.20 -16.29 -24.19
C GLY A 369 4.26 -16.44 -22.99
N MET A 370 3.69 -15.32 -22.52
CA MET A 370 2.75 -15.26 -21.40
C MET A 370 1.33 -15.58 -21.87
N LYS A 371 1.03 -16.87 -22.08
CA LYS A 371 -0.16 -17.33 -22.81
C LYS A 371 -1.46 -17.32 -22.02
N ASP A 372 -1.37 -17.26 -20.70
CA ASP A 372 -2.51 -17.24 -19.78
C ASP A 372 -2.82 -15.83 -19.25
N SER A 373 -2.01 -14.84 -19.64
CA SER A 373 -2.12 -13.46 -19.22
C SER A 373 -3.10 -12.73 -20.12
N THR A 374 -4.11 -12.12 -19.51
CA THR A 374 -5.19 -11.47 -20.25
C THR A 374 -5.73 -10.27 -19.47
N PHE A 375 -6.28 -9.33 -20.22
CA PHE A 375 -7.14 -8.28 -19.67
C PHE A 375 -8.62 -8.64 -19.81
N ASP A 376 -8.99 -9.62 -20.64
CA ASP A 376 -10.38 -10.06 -20.73
C ASP A 376 -10.80 -10.70 -19.40
N TYR A 377 -11.76 -10.06 -18.75
CA TYR A 377 -12.19 -10.44 -17.41
C TYR A 377 -12.96 -11.76 -17.39
N ALA A 378 -13.74 -12.04 -18.44
CA ALA A 378 -14.52 -13.26 -18.54
C ALA A 378 -13.59 -14.44 -18.83
N GLU A 379 -12.62 -14.27 -19.72
CA GLU A 379 -11.54 -15.22 -19.96
C GLU A 379 -10.69 -15.44 -18.71
N GLY A 380 -10.31 -14.37 -18.02
CA GLY A 380 -9.52 -14.40 -16.78
C GLY A 380 -10.17 -15.22 -15.67
N MET A 381 -11.51 -15.25 -15.63
CA MET A 381 -12.30 -16.03 -14.68
C MET A 381 -12.73 -17.42 -15.19
N ALA A 382 -12.43 -17.76 -16.45
CA ALA A 382 -12.84 -19.03 -17.04
C ALA A 382 -11.85 -20.17 -16.72
N GLY A 383 -12.39 -21.35 -16.39
CA GLY A 383 -11.61 -22.57 -16.23
C GLY A 383 -10.66 -22.53 -15.03
N ASN A 384 -9.36 -22.49 -15.29
CA ASN A 384 -8.31 -22.58 -14.27
C ASN A 384 -8.06 -21.22 -13.59
N TRP A 385 -8.97 -20.80 -12.71
CA TRP A 385 -8.93 -19.51 -12.02
C TRP A 385 -9.09 -19.69 -10.51
N ALA A 386 -8.30 -18.95 -9.73
CA ALA A 386 -8.44 -18.89 -8.27
C ALA A 386 -9.45 -17.80 -7.89
N ALA A 387 -10.58 -18.19 -7.29
CA ALA A 387 -11.57 -17.23 -6.81
C ALA A 387 -11.06 -16.46 -5.57
N PRO A 388 -11.47 -15.21 -5.36
CA PRO A 388 -10.95 -14.40 -4.26
C PRO A 388 -11.63 -14.74 -2.93
N HIS A 389 -10.92 -14.48 -1.82
CA HIS A 389 -11.43 -14.70 -0.46
C HIS A 389 -11.08 -13.53 0.46
N GLY A 390 -11.92 -13.30 1.45
CA GLY A 390 -11.73 -12.23 2.42
C GLY A 390 -12.34 -12.59 3.76
N LEU A 391 -12.03 -11.80 4.78
CA LEU A 391 -12.62 -11.97 6.10
C LEU A 391 -14.06 -11.46 6.09
N ASP A 392 -15.00 -12.28 6.54
CA ASP A 392 -16.34 -11.83 6.85
C ASP A 392 -16.37 -10.96 8.12
N ILE A 393 -17.59 -10.57 8.53
CA ILE A 393 -17.76 -9.70 9.70
C ILE A 393 -17.26 -10.34 11.01
N ASP A 394 -17.29 -11.68 11.10
CA ASP A 394 -16.89 -12.43 12.29
C ASP A 394 -15.41 -12.86 12.23
N GLY A 395 -14.69 -12.45 11.18
CA GLY A 395 -13.26 -12.69 11.05
C GLY A 395 -12.91 -14.05 10.44
N LYS A 396 -13.84 -14.71 9.75
CA LYS A 396 -13.58 -15.97 9.06
C LYS A 396 -13.27 -15.73 7.59
N VAL A 397 -12.26 -16.42 7.06
CA VAL A 397 -11.99 -16.43 5.61
C VAL A 397 -13.14 -17.11 4.88
N THR A 398 -13.75 -16.39 3.93
CA THR A 398 -14.84 -16.91 3.10
C THR A 398 -14.69 -16.49 1.63
N LEU A 399 -15.33 -17.26 0.75
CA LEU A 399 -15.39 -16.98 -0.69
C LEU A 399 -16.15 -15.67 -0.93
N MET A 400 -15.65 -14.84 -1.85
CA MET A 400 -16.30 -13.60 -2.27
C MET A 400 -16.65 -13.59 -3.76
N SER A 401 -17.61 -12.74 -4.14
CA SER A 401 -17.80 -12.39 -5.55
C SER A 401 -16.57 -11.63 -6.05
N ASN A 402 -16.19 -11.87 -7.30
CA ASN A 402 -15.15 -11.08 -7.95
C ASN A 402 -15.66 -9.73 -8.48
N ASP A 403 -16.93 -9.36 -8.28
CA ASP A 403 -17.51 -8.13 -8.85
C ASP A 403 -16.75 -6.84 -8.52
N PHE A 404 -16.21 -6.74 -7.29
CA PHE A 404 -15.46 -5.56 -6.86
C PHE A 404 -14.19 -5.36 -7.71
N ASN A 405 -13.55 -6.46 -8.10
CA ASN A 405 -12.29 -6.43 -8.84
C ASN A 405 -12.46 -6.12 -10.34
N TRP A 406 -13.69 -5.79 -10.77
CA TRP A 406 -13.92 -5.09 -12.03
C TRP A 406 -13.52 -3.60 -11.96
N SER A 407 -13.47 -3.01 -10.75
CA SER A 407 -13.11 -1.60 -10.54
C SER A 407 -11.81 -1.11 -11.22
N PRO A 408 -10.71 -1.89 -11.30
CA PRO A 408 -9.52 -1.49 -12.06
C PRO A 408 -9.67 -1.56 -13.58
N TYR A 409 -10.74 -2.13 -14.14
CA TYR A 409 -10.84 -2.38 -15.59
C TYR A 409 -10.83 -1.10 -16.46
N PRO A 410 -11.51 0.01 -16.10
CA PRO A 410 -11.36 1.31 -16.77
C PRO A 410 -9.98 1.98 -16.54
N TYR A 411 -9.14 1.37 -15.69
CA TYR A 411 -7.80 1.84 -15.33
C TYR A 411 -6.77 0.74 -15.60
N ARG A 412 -7.05 -0.19 -16.52
CA ARG A 412 -6.37 -1.48 -16.64
C ARG A 412 -4.83 -1.47 -16.59
N PRO A 413 -4.09 -0.48 -17.14
CA PRO A 413 -2.63 -0.45 -16.99
C PRO A 413 -2.15 -0.32 -15.53
N ALA A 414 -2.99 0.21 -14.66
CA ALA A 414 -2.70 0.29 -13.23
C ALA A 414 -2.89 -1.04 -12.50
N GLY A 415 -3.68 -2.00 -12.99
CA GLY A 415 -3.79 -3.28 -12.28
C GLY A 415 -4.97 -4.20 -12.59
N ALA A 416 -5.40 -4.33 -13.84
CA ALA A 416 -6.50 -5.25 -14.18
C ALA A 416 -6.05 -6.60 -14.76
N ALA A 417 -4.74 -6.85 -14.92
CA ALA A 417 -4.29 -8.08 -15.56
C ALA A 417 -4.60 -9.32 -14.71
N PHE A 418 -5.06 -10.37 -15.38
CA PHE A 418 -4.93 -11.74 -14.90
C PHE A 418 -3.61 -12.32 -15.39
N SER A 419 -2.99 -13.17 -14.58
CA SER A 419 -1.78 -13.90 -14.95
C SER A 419 -1.65 -15.16 -14.10
N THR A 420 -0.70 -16.00 -14.48
CA THR A 420 -0.31 -17.22 -13.78
C THR A 420 1.12 -17.11 -13.27
N THR A 421 1.58 -18.10 -12.50
CA THR A 421 3.01 -18.17 -12.17
C THR A 421 3.84 -18.52 -13.41
N ALA A 422 3.33 -19.35 -14.32
CA ALA A 422 4.01 -19.68 -15.57
C ALA A 422 4.34 -18.47 -16.43
N ASP A 423 3.42 -17.52 -16.48
CA ASP A 423 3.61 -16.29 -17.23
C ASP A 423 4.50 -15.29 -16.49
N MET A 424 4.23 -15.05 -15.20
CA MET A 424 5.01 -14.10 -14.41
C MET A 424 6.49 -14.50 -14.29
N VAL A 425 6.79 -15.80 -14.32
CA VAL A 425 8.18 -16.30 -14.33
C VAL A 425 8.93 -15.82 -15.58
N ARG A 426 8.27 -15.76 -16.74
CA ARG A 426 8.86 -15.22 -17.98
C ARG A 426 9.22 -13.74 -17.83
N TYR A 427 8.32 -12.96 -17.24
CA TYR A 427 8.56 -11.56 -16.93
C TYR A 427 9.75 -11.39 -15.97
N VAL A 428 9.81 -12.17 -14.89
CA VAL A 428 10.93 -12.10 -13.93
C VAL A 428 12.26 -12.56 -14.53
N GLN A 429 12.25 -13.59 -15.39
CA GLN A 429 13.44 -14.01 -16.15
C GLN A 429 13.93 -12.90 -17.08
N LEU A 430 13.03 -12.20 -17.79
CA LEU A 430 13.39 -11.05 -18.61
C LEU A 430 14.02 -9.93 -17.77
N GLU A 431 13.44 -9.65 -16.60
CA GLU A 431 14.01 -8.69 -15.66
C GLU A 431 15.43 -9.14 -15.26
N LEU A 432 15.63 -10.36 -14.73
CA LEU A 432 16.95 -10.85 -14.34
C LEU A 432 17.96 -10.85 -15.50
N GLY A 433 17.53 -11.27 -16.69
CA GLY A 433 18.30 -11.29 -17.94
C GLY A 433 18.51 -9.92 -18.58
N LYS A 434 18.08 -8.84 -17.91
CA LYS A 434 18.22 -7.46 -18.36
C LYS A 434 17.69 -7.23 -19.79
N GLY A 435 16.52 -7.78 -20.10
CA GLY A 435 15.89 -7.68 -21.42
C GLY A 435 16.23 -8.82 -22.39
N MET A 436 17.03 -9.81 -21.94
CA MET A 436 17.19 -11.09 -22.63
C MET A 436 16.19 -12.11 -22.10
N LEU A 437 15.58 -12.87 -23.00
CA LEU A 437 14.77 -14.04 -22.69
C LEU A 437 15.02 -15.10 -23.77
N ASP A 438 15.23 -16.35 -23.38
CA ASP A 438 15.47 -17.48 -24.31
C ASP A 438 16.54 -17.19 -25.38
N GLY A 439 17.61 -16.50 -24.99
CA GLY A 439 18.71 -16.11 -25.89
C GLY A 439 18.38 -14.99 -26.88
N LYS A 440 17.19 -14.37 -26.78
CA LYS A 440 16.75 -13.26 -27.62
C LYS A 440 16.64 -11.95 -26.84
N ARG A 441 16.99 -10.85 -27.49
CA ARG A 441 16.80 -9.50 -26.99
C ARG A 441 15.35 -9.08 -27.22
N VAL A 442 14.54 -9.00 -26.18
CA VAL A 442 13.14 -8.53 -26.27
C VAL A 442 13.07 -7.01 -26.11
N VAL A 443 13.85 -6.47 -25.20
CA VAL A 443 14.00 -5.04 -24.92
C VAL A 443 15.46 -4.73 -24.61
N SER A 444 15.96 -3.56 -25.00
CA SER A 444 17.33 -3.13 -24.75
C SER A 444 17.62 -3.10 -23.26
N GLU A 445 18.85 -3.43 -22.89
CA GLU A 445 19.31 -3.33 -21.50
C GLU A 445 19.14 -1.91 -20.97
N ALA A 446 19.44 -0.90 -21.79
CA ALA A 446 19.30 0.51 -21.43
C ALA A 446 17.87 0.88 -21.04
N ASN A 447 16.87 0.60 -21.89
CA ASN A 447 15.49 0.97 -21.60
C ASN A 447 14.86 0.12 -20.49
N LEU A 448 15.26 -1.16 -20.36
CA LEU A 448 14.82 -1.97 -19.23
C LEU A 448 15.40 -1.47 -17.90
N LEU A 449 16.70 -1.14 -17.85
CA LEU A 449 17.35 -0.64 -16.63
C LEU A 449 16.95 0.78 -16.28
N ALA A 450 16.54 1.62 -17.25
CA ALA A 450 16.00 2.95 -16.97
C ALA A 450 14.81 2.88 -15.99
N ARG A 451 13.97 1.84 -16.08
CA ARG A 451 12.84 1.65 -15.15
C ARG A 451 13.26 1.40 -13.70
N ARG A 452 14.49 0.90 -13.52
CA ARG A 452 15.08 0.53 -12.23
C ARG A 452 15.85 1.65 -11.57
N GLU A 453 16.07 2.77 -12.24
CA GLU A 453 16.75 3.89 -11.60
C GLU A 453 16.00 4.30 -10.32
N LYS A 454 16.77 4.61 -9.26
CA LYS A 454 16.21 5.08 -7.99
C LYS A 454 15.56 6.45 -8.25
N GLY A 455 14.24 6.45 -8.38
CA GLY A 455 13.44 7.66 -8.50
C GLY A 455 13.19 8.29 -7.13
N VAL A 456 11.91 8.40 -6.75
CA VAL A 456 11.53 9.03 -5.49
C VAL A 456 11.63 8.06 -4.31
N GLN A 457 12.11 8.55 -3.16
CA GLN A 457 12.27 7.75 -1.95
C GLN A 457 10.90 7.42 -1.34
N VAL A 458 10.69 6.16 -0.94
CA VAL A 458 9.46 5.70 -0.27
C VAL A 458 9.70 5.23 1.17
N GLY A 459 10.97 5.03 1.54
CA GLY A 459 11.45 4.71 2.88
C GLY A 459 12.98 4.78 2.93
N PRO A 460 13.63 4.49 4.07
CA PRO A 460 15.09 4.59 4.20
C PRO A 460 15.87 3.82 3.12
N ASP A 461 15.41 2.60 2.85
CA ASP A 461 16.09 1.63 2.00
C ASP A 461 15.26 1.28 0.75
N SER A 462 14.36 2.18 0.32
CA SER A 462 13.44 1.88 -0.77
C SER A 462 13.14 3.11 -1.61
N TRP A 463 13.18 2.92 -2.94
CA TRP A 463 12.87 3.94 -3.95
C TRP A 463 11.86 3.40 -4.95
N TYR A 464 11.08 4.29 -5.53
CA TYR A 464 10.17 3.98 -6.62
C TYR A 464 10.68 4.63 -7.90
N GLY A 465 11.03 3.79 -8.87
CA GLY A 465 11.43 4.18 -10.21
C GLY A 465 10.22 4.26 -11.14
N MET A 466 10.37 3.83 -12.38
CA MET A 466 9.26 3.81 -13.33
C MET A 466 8.47 2.51 -13.18
N GLY A 467 7.48 2.53 -12.29
CA GLY A 467 6.58 1.40 -12.08
C GLY A 467 7.20 0.21 -11.34
N LEU A 468 8.37 0.39 -10.71
CA LEU A 468 9.13 -0.63 -9.99
C LEU A 468 9.72 -0.06 -8.70
N PHE A 469 9.77 -0.89 -7.65
CA PHE A 469 10.54 -0.59 -6.46
C PHE A 469 11.97 -1.10 -6.60
N GLN A 470 12.92 -0.29 -6.14
CA GLN A 470 14.27 -0.69 -5.79
C GLN A 470 14.39 -0.71 -4.27
N ARG A 471 14.69 -1.86 -3.69
CA ARG A 471 14.85 -2.03 -2.25
C ARG A 471 16.24 -2.52 -1.91
N ASP A 472 16.79 -2.00 -0.84
CA ASP A 472 17.92 -2.59 -0.14
C ASP A 472 17.39 -3.44 1.02
N ALA A 473 17.39 -4.76 0.83
CA ALA A 473 16.95 -5.73 1.82
C ALA A 473 18.16 -6.27 2.58
N SER A 474 18.62 -5.52 3.57
CA SER A 474 19.78 -5.89 4.41
C SER A 474 21.06 -6.09 3.58
N GLY A 475 21.36 -5.17 2.66
CA GLY A 475 22.53 -5.21 1.80
C GLY A 475 22.33 -5.96 0.48
N VAL A 476 21.12 -6.48 0.21
CA VAL A 476 20.77 -7.16 -1.05
C VAL A 476 19.86 -6.26 -1.87
N GLN A 477 20.25 -5.96 -3.11
CA GLN A 477 19.38 -5.20 -4.01
C GLN A 477 18.23 -6.06 -4.54
N VAL A 478 17.01 -5.56 -4.38
CA VAL A 478 15.78 -6.24 -4.79
C VAL A 478 14.96 -5.32 -5.69
N VAL A 479 14.70 -5.78 -6.91
CA VAL A 479 13.72 -5.19 -7.82
C VAL A 479 12.39 -5.89 -7.62
N THR A 480 11.31 -5.13 -7.46
CA THR A 480 9.99 -5.73 -7.17
C THR A 480 8.85 -4.79 -7.53
N HIS A 481 7.66 -5.35 -7.71
CA HIS A 481 6.41 -4.64 -7.53
C HIS A 481 5.41 -5.59 -6.87
N GLY A 482 4.45 -5.01 -6.14
CA GLY A 482 3.41 -5.74 -5.44
C GLY A 482 2.02 -5.33 -5.90
N GLY A 483 1.14 -6.31 -5.97
CA GLY A 483 -0.23 -6.15 -6.38
C GLY A 483 -1.20 -6.47 -5.25
N THR A 484 -2.14 -5.56 -5.02
CA THR A 484 -3.26 -5.78 -4.10
C THR A 484 -4.58 -5.40 -4.76
N LEU A 485 -5.51 -6.33 -4.72
CA LEU A 485 -6.94 -6.17 -4.96
C LEU A 485 -7.69 -6.89 -3.83
N VAL A 486 -9.00 -6.70 -3.73
CA VAL A 486 -9.77 -7.35 -2.67
C VAL A 486 -9.77 -8.86 -2.91
N GLY A 487 -9.24 -9.61 -1.95
CA GLY A 487 -9.05 -11.06 -2.06
C GLY A 487 -7.97 -11.53 -3.02
N TYR A 488 -7.13 -10.63 -3.55
CA TYR A 488 -5.94 -10.99 -4.34
C TYR A 488 -4.71 -10.21 -3.91
N HIS A 489 -3.64 -10.94 -3.62
CA HIS A 489 -2.35 -10.37 -3.23
C HIS A 489 -1.25 -11.06 -4.00
N SER A 490 -0.35 -10.29 -4.59
CA SER A 490 0.70 -10.83 -5.44
C SER A 490 1.98 -10.05 -5.32
N ASN A 491 3.09 -10.72 -5.52
CA ASN A 491 4.41 -10.08 -5.53
C ASN A 491 5.35 -10.89 -6.41
N TRP A 492 6.32 -10.20 -7.00
CA TRP A 492 7.50 -10.85 -7.54
C TRP A 492 8.74 -10.13 -7.02
N PHE A 493 9.85 -10.85 -6.97
CA PHE A 493 11.14 -10.28 -6.58
C PHE A 493 12.20 -10.76 -7.55
N ALA A 494 13.12 -9.87 -7.92
CA ALA A 494 14.35 -10.19 -8.61
C ALA A 494 15.51 -9.66 -7.77
N LEU A 495 16.50 -10.53 -7.49
CA LEU A 495 17.75 -10.23 -6.83
C LEU A 495 18.85 -10.28 -7.91
N PRO A 496 19.14 -9.16 -8.61
CA PRO A 496 19.94 -9.19 -9.83
C PRO A 496 21.37 -9.67 -9.62
N GLU A 497 21.94 -9.41 -8.43
CA GLU A 497 23.31 -9.78 -8.09
C GLU A 497 23.49 -11.30 -7.94
N SER A 498 22.48 -12.00 -7.43
CA SER A 498 22.52 -13.45 -7.25
C SER A 498 21.83 -14.22 -8.39
N GLY A 499 21.17 -13.53 -9.32
CA GLY A 499 20.39 -14.18 -10.38
C GLY A 499 19.10 -14.87 -9.91
N VAL A 500 18.69 -14.65 -8.66
CA VAL A 500 17.53 -15.32 -8.03
C VAL A 500 16.27 -14.48 -8.23
N GLY A 501 15.17 -15.14 -8.57
CA GLY A 501 13.85 -14.52 -8.65
C GLY A 501 12.75 -15.38 -8.05
N LEU A 502 11.64 -14.78 -7.67
CA LEU A 502 10.46 -15.52 -7.23
C LEU A 502 9.17 -14.80 -7.62
N VAL A 503 8.09 -15.57 -7.72
CA VAL A 503 6.71 -15.09 -7.91
C VAL A 503 5.83 -15.72 -6.84
N ILE A 504 4.93 -14.95 -6.24
CA ILE A 504 3.92 -15.42 -5.31
C ILE A 504 2.58 -14.75 -5.61
N LEU A 505 1.52 -15.56 -5.81
CA LEU A 505 0.16 -15.13 -6.12
C LEU A 505 -0.79 -15.74 -5.09
N VAL A 506 -1.67 -14.96 -4.48
CA VAL A 506 -2.48 -15.37 -3.34
C VAL A 506 -3.93 -14.94 -3.53
N ASN A 507 -4.89 -15.83 -3.25
CA ASN A 507 -6.33 -15.57 -3.42
C ASN A 507 -7.08 -15.26 -2.11
N SER A 508 -6.43 -14.59 -1.16
CA SER A 508 -7.02 -14.26 0.13
C SER A 508 -6.43 -13.02 0.79
N ASP A 509 -7.27 -12.18 1.41
CA ASP A 509 -6.87 -10.93 2.08
C ASP A 509 -5.81 -11.12 3.20
N PRO A 510 -5.98 -12.05 4.15
CA PRO A 510 -4.92 -12.39 5.12
C PRO A 510 -3.57 -12.74 4.49
N GLY A 511 -3.58 -13.29 3.26
CA GLY A 511 -2.41 -13.65 2.49
C GLY A 511 -1.50 -12.49 2.10
N ALA A 512 -1.94 -11.23 2.22
CA ALA A 512 -1.05 -10.09 2.13
C ALA A 512 0.13 -10.19 3.13
N SER A 513 -0.11 -10.80 4.29
CA SER A 513 0.86 -10.87 5.39
C SER A 513 1.99 -11.89 5.18
N MET A 514 1.94 -12.72 4.14
CA MET A 514 3.05 -13.62 3.79
C MET A 514 3.97 -13.07 2.69
N LEU A 515 3.60 -12.01 1.97
CA LEU A 515 4.39 -11.53 0.82
C LEU A 515 5.80 -11.05 1.20
N ALA A 516 5.90 -10.18 2.21
CA ALA A 516 7.20 -9.70 2.69
C ALA A 516 7.99 -10.78 3.46
N PRO A 517 7.36 -11.58 4.33
CA PRO A 517 8.00 -12.75 4.93
C PRO A 517 8.55 -13.76 3.90
N THR A 518 7.93 -13.93 2.74
CA THR A 518 8.49 -14.79 1.66
C THR A 518 9.84 -14.29 1.16
N LEU A 519 9.99 -12.98 0.91
CA LEU A 519 11.32 -12.43 0.57
C LEU A 519 12.30 -12.61 1.74
N ARG A 520 11.85 -12.33 2.97
CA ARG A 520 12.71 -12.52 4.14
C ARG A 520 13.17 -13.97 4.26
N ARG A 521 12.28 -14.94 4.05
CA ARG A 521 12.59 -16.36 4.08
C ARG A 521 13.60 -16.75 3.01
N LEU A 522 13.47 -16.20 1.81
CA LEU A 522 14.46 -16.40 0.76
C LEU A 522 15.84 -15.88 1.22
N LEU A 523 15.92 -14.68 1.79
CA LEU A 523 17.19 -14.11 2.28
C LEU A 523 17.79 -14.93 3.45
N GLU A 524 16.96 -15.43 4.35
CA GLU A 524 17.39 -16.35 5.42
C GLU A 524 18.08 -17.59 4.85
N ILE A 525 17.50 -18.18 3.79
CA ILE A 525 18.00 -19.40 3.16
C ILE A 525 19.28 -19.12 2.34
N LEU A 526 19.33 -17.98 1.64
CA LEU A 526 20.46 -17.61 0.79
C LEU A 526 21.69 -17.14 1.59
N TYR A 527 21.51 -16.57 2.79
CA TYR A 527 22.60 -15.88 3.50
C TYR A 527 22.75 -16.25 4.98
N ASP A 528 22.09 -17.34 5.41
CA ASP A 528 22.01 -17.79 6.81
C ASP A 528 21.51 -16.68 7.75
N GLY A 529 20.46 -15.98 7.31
CA GLY A 529 19.88 -14.87 8.04
C GLY A 529 19.09 -15.28 9.28
N GLN A 530 18.82 -14.33 10.18
CA GLN A 530 18.01 -14.59 11.37
C GLN A 530 16.60 -15.08 11.00
N PRO A 531 16.03 -16.08 11.70
CA PRO A 531 14.76 -16.71 11.35
C PRO A 531 13.56 -15.85 11.78
N GLU A 532 13.27 -14.79 11.04
CA GLU A 532 12.21 -13.83 11.33
C GLU A 532 10.92 -14.11 10.54
N ALA A 533 11.03 -14.68 9.34
CA ALA A 533 9.90 -14.84 8.42
C ALA A 533 8.73 -15.64 9.04
N ALA A 534 9.00 -16.81 9.62
CA ALA A 534 7.97 -17.66 10.23
C ALA A 534 7.30 -16.97 11.43
N ARG A 535 8.11 -16.36 12.30
CA ARG A 535 7.63 -15.62 13.47
C ARG A 535 6.72 -14.45 13.06
N ASP A 536 7.07 -13.74 12.01
CA ASP A 536 6.32 -12.59 11.53
C ASP A 536 4.96 -13.01 10.93
N VAL A 537 4.89 -14.19 10.28
CA VAL A 537 3.63 -14.78 9.81
C VAL A 537 2.73 -15.19 10.97
N THR A 538 3.25 -15.93 11.96
CA THR A 538 2.46 -16.35 13.13
C THR A 538 1.88 -15.16 13.89
N ALA A 539 2.67 -14.10 14.05
CA ALA A 539 2.18 -12.89 14.69
C ALA A 539 1.21 -12.10 13.82
N ALA A 540 1.35 -12.15 12.49
CA ALA A 540 0.36 -11.60 11.58
C ALA A 540 -0.99 -12.32 11.71
N ALA A 541 -1.01 -13.64 11.76
CA ALA A 541 -2.23 -14.43 11.97
C ALA A 541 -2.92 -14.02 13.29
N THR A 542 -2.15 -13.95 14.38
CA THR A 542 -2.64 -13.50 15.70
C THR A 542 -3.23 -12.09 15.65
N ARG A 543 -2.51 -11.16 14.99
CA ARG A 543 -2.95 -9.78 14.81
C ARG A 543 -4.26 -9.70 14.02
N ILE A 544 -4.36 -10.44 12.91
CA ILE A 544 -5.53 -10.43 12.03
C ILE A 544 -6.76 -10.89 12.81
N ALA A 545 -6.66 -11.99 13.56
CA ALA A 545 -7.75 -12.47 14.41
C ALA A 545 -8.16 -11.45 15.48
N ALA A 546 -7.20 -10.83 16.16
CA ALA A 546 -7.47 -9.80 17.16
C ALA A 546 -8.15 -8.56 16.57
N GLN A 547 -7.69 -8.11 15.38
CA GLN A 547 -8.27 -6.96 14.68
C GLN A 547 -9.68 -7.26 14.17
N ALA A 548 -9.93 -8.46 13.65
CA ALA A 548 -11.27 -8.88 13.23
C ALA A 548 -12.24 -8.90 14.42
N LYS A 549 -11.83 -9.48 15.54
CA LYS A 549 -12.62 -9.48 16.79
C LYS A 549 -12.92 -8.06 17.27
N ALA A 550 -11.90 -7.20 17.36
CA ALA A 550 -12.08 -5.82 17.80
C ALA A 550 -12.97 -5.01 16.84
N LYS A 551 -12.89 -5.27 15.52
CA LYS A 551 -13.81 -4.67 14.54
C LYS A 551 -15.24 -5.13 14.78
N ARG A 552 -15.47 -6.43 14.97
CA ARG A 552 -16.78 -7.03 15.19
C ARG A 552 -17.48 -6.49 16.44
N GLU A 553 -16.75 -6.34 17.55
CA GLU A 553 -17.26 -5.83 18.83
C GLU A 553 -17.79 -4.39 18.76
N ARG A 554 -17.31 -3.61 17.79
CA ARG A 554 -17.71 -2.20 17.60
C ARG A 554 -18.88 -2.04 16.64
N LEU A 555 -19.37 -3.13 16.05
CA LEU A 555 -20.45 -3.12 15.08
C LEU A 555 -21.70 -3.79 15.67
N THR A 556 -22.83 -3.14 15.48
CA THR A 556 -24.14 -3.79 15.64
C THR A 556 -24.49 -4.45 14.31
N PHE A 557 -24.63 -5.78 14.32
CA PHE A 557 -24.98 -6.57 13.15
C PHE A 557 -25.96 -7.69 13.52
N PRO A 558 -27.14 -7.80 12.86
CA PRO A 558 -27.71 -6.83 11.91
C PRO A 558 -27.78 -5.41 12.47
N GLY A 559 -27.69 -4.38 11.63
CA GLY A 559 -27.64 -2.98 12.06
C GLY A 559 -28.86 -2.53 12.89
N ASP A 560 -28.70 -1.46 13.66
CA ASP A 560 -29.77 -0.89 14.49
C ASP A 560 -31.01 -0.55 13.64
N ALA A 561 -32.16 -1.13 13.99
CA ALA A 561 -33.37 -1.04 13.19
C ALA A 561 -33.89 0.40 13.04
N ALA A 562 -33.75 1.24 14.07
CA ALA A 562 -34.20 2.63 14.02
C ALA A 562 -33.31 3.47 13.10
N VAL A 563 -31.99 3.28 13.19
CA VAL A 563 -31.02 3.93 12.28
C VAL A 563 -31.30 3.50 10.85
N LEU A 564 -31.43 2.20 10.60
CA LEU A 564 -31.63 1.65 9.26
C LEU A 564 -32.98 2.06 8.65
N ALA A 565 -34.04 2.13 9.45
CA ALA A 565 -35.35 2.62 9.01
C ALA A 565 -35.33 4.13 8.65
N GLY A 566 -34.41 4.89 9.26
CA GLY A 566 -34.22 6.30 8.98
C GLY A 566 -33.51 6.60 7.65
N LEU A 567 -32.89 5.62 6.99
CA LEU A 567 -32.14 5.85 5.75
C LEU A 567 -33.05 6.08 4.53
N ALA A 568 -32.63 6.95 3.61
CA ALA A 568 -33.22 7.06 2.28
C ALA A 568 -32.87 5.83 1.43
N GLY A 569 -33.73 5.52 0.46
CA GLY A 569 -33.47 4.45 -0.51
C GLY A 569 -32.37 4.84 -1.52
N HIS A 570 -32.23 6.13 -1.81
CA HIS A 570 -31.27 6.64 -2.79
C HIS A 570 -30.61 7.92 -2.30
N TYR A 571 -29.32 8.04 -2.54
CA TYR A 571 -28.55 9.25 -2.35
C TYR A 571 -27.68 9.51 -3.57
N SER A 572 -27.35 10.77 -3.85
CA SER A 572 -26.42 11.13 -4.93
C SER A 572 -25.31 12.08 -4.48
N ASP A 573 -24.14 11.88 -5.07
CA ASP A 573 -23.05 12.84 -5.13
C ASP A 573 -22.73 13.08 -6.62
N PRO A 574 -22.74 14.34 -7.10
CA PRO A 574 -22.58 14.65 -8.52
C PRO A 574 -21.20 14.29 -9.08
N THR A 575 -20.21 13.99 -8.22
CA THR A 575 -18.83 13.72 -8.62
C THR A 575 -18.51 12.23 -8.71
N VAL A 576 -19.17 11.39 -7.91
CA VAL A 576 -18.82 9.96 -7.77
C VAL A 576 -19.99 8.99 -7.91
N GLY A 577 -21.24 9.48 -8.07
CA GLY A 577 -22.37 8.64 -8.43
C GLY A 577 -23.40 8.48 -7.32
N GLN A 578 -24.04 7.30 -7.24
CA GLN A 578 -25.17 7.07 -6.35
C GLN A 578 -24.88 6.02 -5.27
N ILE A 579 -25.59 6.17 -4.15
CA ILE A 579 -25.74 5.13 -3.14
C ILE A 579 -27.19 4.65 -3.13
N THR A 580 -27.38 3.35 -3.24
CA THR A 580 -28.70 2.72 -3.11
C THR A 580 -28.76 1.85 -1.87
N ILE A 581 -29.80 2.05 -1.07
CA ILE A 581 -30.13 1.23 0.09
C ILE A 581 -31.30 0.32 -0.28
N THR A 582 -31.07 -0.98 -0.30
CA THR A 582 -32.07 -2.00 -0.66
C THR A 582 -32.34 -2.95 0.49
N GLU A 583 -33.41 -3.73 0.39
CA GLU A 583 -33.69 -4.82 1.32
C GLU A 583 -33.58 -6.15 0.59
N LYS A 584 -32.73 -7.05 1.10
CA LYS A 584 -32.51 -8.39 0.56
C LYS A 584 -32.52 -9.37 1.72
N ASN A 585 -33.38 -10.40 1.64
CA ASN A 585 -33.50 -11.44 2.66
C ASN A 585 -33.71 -10.89 4.10
N GLY A 586 -34.52 -9.84 4.25
CA GLY A 586 -34.81 -9.20 5.54
C GLY A 586 -33.66 -8.37 6.13
N GLN A 587 -32.62 -8.07 5.34
CA GLN A 587 -31.50 -7.21 5.74
C GLN A 587 -31.40 -6.00 4.84
N LYS A 588 -31.01 -4.84 5.38
CA LYS A 588 -30.63 -3.68 4.56
C LYS A 588 -29.25 -3.89 3.95
N TRP A 589 -29.14 -3.55 2.67
CA TRP A 589 -27.93 -3.64 1.86
C TRP A 589 -27.60 -2.27 1.29
N ILE A 590 -26.31 -1.99 1.14
CA ILE A 590 -25.80 -0.82 0.45
C ILE A 590 -25.18 -1.24 -0.88
N LYS A 591 -25.43 -0.44 -1.92
CA LYS A 591 -24.68 -0.43 -3.18
C LYS A 591 -24.09 0.97 -3.35
N ALA A 592 -22.76 1.05 -3.41
CA ALA A 592 -22.02 2.29 -3.65
C ALA A 592 -20.88 1.99 -4.64
N GLY A 593 -21.12 2.25 -5.92
CA GLY A 593 -20.24 1.82 -7.00
C GLY A 593 -19.97 0.31 -6.97
N PHE A 594 -18.71 -0.06 -6.78
CA PHE A 594 -18.27 -1.45 -6.69
C PHE A 594 -18.47 -2.09 -5.31
N VAL A 595 -18.73 -1.30 -4.26
CA VAL A 595 -19.02 -1.83 -2.93
C VAL A 595 -20.48 -2.26 -2.86
N GLU A 596 -20.70 -3.52 -2.49
CA GLU A 596 -22.03 -4.06 -2.22
C GLU A 596 -21.99 -5.01 -1.04
N GLY A 597 -22.92 -4.84 -0.10
CA GLY A 597 -23.02 -5.74 1.05
C GLY A 597 -24.11 -5.35 2.05
N PRO A 598 -24.44 -6.23 2.99
CA PRO A 598 -25.33 -5.91 4.10
C PRO A 598 -24.77 -4.78 4.97
N LEU A 599 -25.65 -4.12 5.73
CA LEU A 599 -25.30 -2.99 6.60
C LEU A 599 -25.25 -3.38 8.08
N ALA A 600 -24.14 -2.98 8.72
CA ALA A 600 -24.02 -2.83 10.15
C ALA A 600 -24.11 -1.35 10.54
N THR A 601 -24.30 -1.08 11.83
CA THR A 601 -24.26 0.29 12.38
C THR A 601 -23.19 0.40 13.47
N ARG A 602 -22.61 1.60 13.62
CA ARG A 602 -21.67 1.93 14.69
C ARG A 602 -22.04 3.26 15.33
N LYS A 603 -22.15 3.28 16.66
CA LYS A 603 -22.19 4.52 17.44
C LYS A 603 -20.77 5.01 17.68
N ASN A 604 -20.49 6.24 17.25
CA ASN A 604 -19.19 6.88 17.44
C ASN A 604 -19.11 7.54 18.82
N ALA A 605 -17.90 7.89 19.25
CA ALA A 605 -17.64 8.43 20.59
C ALA A 605 -18.35 9.77 20.86
N ASP A 606 -18.60 10.58 19.82
CA ASP A 606 -19.34 11.85 19.88
C ASP A 606 -20.87 11.66 19.84
N GLY A 607 -21.36 10.42 19.83
CA GLY A 607 -22.77 10.07 19.73
C GLY A 607 -23.32 10.06 18.30
N SER A 608 -22.52 10.47 17.30
CA SER A 608 -22.91 10.30 15.89
C SER A 608 -22.97 8.82 15.51
N VAL A 609 -23.63 8.52 14.39
CA VAL A 609 -23.81 7.15 13.92
C VAL A 609 -23.25 6.99 12.52
N SER A 610 -22.46 5.94 12.32
CA SER A 610 -22.04 5.49 10.99
C SER A 610 -22.81 4.24 10.57
N ILE A 611 -23.11 4.13 9.28
CA ILE A 611 -23.41 2.84 8.66
C ILE A 611 -22.13 2.25 8.06
N VAL A 612 -21.99 0.94 8.13
CA VAL A 612 -20.80 0.23 7.67
C VAL A 612 -21.23 -0.93 6.80
N SER A 613 -20.75 -0.98 5.55
CA SER A 613 -20.93 -2.17 4.71
C SER A 613 -20.12 -3.32 5.30
N VAL A 614 -20.76 -4.47 5.48
CA VAL A 614 -20.12 -5.68 5.98
C VAL A 614 -20.25 -6.79 4.95
N GLY A 615 -19.20 -7.55 4.75
CA GLY A 615 -19.07 -8.54 3.70
C GLY A 615 -17.61 -8.97 3.60
N PRO A 616 -17.32 -10.09 2.91
CA PRO A 616 -15.95 -10.52 2.74
C PRO A 616 -15.15 -9.49 1.94
N GLY A 617 -14.02 -9.04 2.50
CA GLY A 617 -13.11 -8.13 1.82
C GLY A 617 -12.50 -7.05 2.73
N SER A 618 -11.34 -6.57 2.30
CA SER A 618 -10.57 -5.53 3.00
C SER A 618 -11.08 -4.10 2.75
N ILE A 619 -11.90 -3.87 1.73
CA ILE A 619 -12.45 -2.55 1.37
C ILE A 619 -13.98 -2.56 1.54
N GLY A 620 -14.51 -1.50 2.16
CA GLY A 620 -15.95 -1.28 2.34
C GLY A 620 -16.29 0.19 2.51
N VAL A 621 -17.58 0.49 2.64
CA VAL A 621 -18.11 1.83 2.95
C VAL A 621 -18.26 1.99 4.45
N ASP A 622 -17.71 3.09 4.98
CA ASP A 622 -17.98 3.63 6.30
C ASP A 622 -18.54 5.04 6.10
N ALA A 623 -19.85 5.20 6.27
CA ALA A 623 -20.54 6.45 5.96
C ALA A 623 -21.18 7.04 7.22
N LEU A 624 -20.86 8.29 7.51
CA LEU A 624 -21.49 9.06 8.59
C LEU A 624 -22.93 9.43 8.19
N VAL A 625 -23.89 9.07 9.04
CA VAL A 625 -25.30 9.44 8.86
C VAL A 625 -25.50 10.87 9.34
N GLY A 626 -26.16 11.68 8.53
CA GLY A 626 -26.43 13.08 8.88
C GLY A 626 -27.64 13.66 8.15
N THR A 627 -27.80 14.97 8.31
CA THR A 627 -28.78 15.76 7.57
C THR A 627 -28.16 17.06 7.09
N LYS A 628 -28.62 17.56 5.94
CA LYS A 628 -28.26 18.86 5.38
C LYS A 628 -29.48 19.45 4.69
N ASP A 629 -29.83 20.69 5.06
CA ASP A 629 -30.97 21.41 4.48
C ASP A 629 -32.30 20.61 4.53
N GLY A 630 -32.51 19.87 5.63
CA GLY A 630 -33.69 19.02 5.84
C GLY A 630 -33.67 17.68 5.12
N LYS A 631 -32.66 17.40 4.29
CA LYS A 631 -32.47 16.13 3.58
C LYS A 631 -31.51 15.20 4.33
N ARG A 632 -31.71 13.89 4.19
CA ARG A 632 -30.80 12.88 4.74
C ARG A 632 -29.49 12.85 3.96
N THR A 633 -28.38 12.60 4.64
CA THR A 633 -27.06 12.56 4.01
C THR A 633 -26.21 11.39 4.49
N LEU A 634 -25.34 10.91 3.61
CA LEU A 634 -24.26 9.98 3.91
C LEU A 634 -22.93 10.60 3.53
N ALA A 635 -21.99 10.70 4.47
CA ALA A 635 -20.66 11.25 4.22
C ALA A 635 -19.58 10.17 4.32
N ILE A 636 -18.83 9.97 3.23
CA ILE A 636 -17.72 9.02 3.14
C ILE A 636 -16.41 9.79 3.09
N ASN A 637 -15.43 9.40 3.90
CA ASN A 637 -14.09 9.99 3.91
C ASN A 637 -13.10 8.99 3.28
N ASP A 638 -12.31 9.44 2.30
CA ASP A 638 -11.30 8.61 1.63
C ASP A 638 -10.05 8.34 2.48
N GLY A 639 -10.00 8.91 3.69
CA GLY A 639 -8.85 8.80 4.59
C GLY A 639 -7.67 9.67 4.15
N GLN A 640 -7.87 10.56 3.17
CA GLN A 640 -6.86 11.44 2.61
C GLN A 640 -7.36 12.88 2.64
N GLN A 641 -7.88 13.38 1.52
CA GLN A 641 -8.24 14.78 1.33
C GLN A 641 -9.71 14.98 0.97
N THR A 642 -10.42 13.92 0.57
CA THR A 642 -11.75 14.04 -0.03
C THR A 642 -12.83 13.49 0.90
N GLN A 643 -13.88 14.28 1.10
CA GLN A 643 -15.13 13.80 1.65
C GLN A 643 -16.17 13.84 0.53
N TYR A 644 -16.81 12.71 0.31
CA TYR A 644 -17.95 12.57 -0.60
C TYR A 644 -19.23 12.72 0.21
N LEU A 645 -20.11 13.63 -0.20
CA LEU A 645 -21.34 13.94 0.52
C LEU A 645 -22.52 13.57 -0.36
N TYR A 646 -23.10 12.42 -0.07
CA TYR A 646 -24.29 11.94 -0.74
C TYR A 646 -25.53 12.53 -0.07
N VAL A 647 -26.38 13.18 -0.86
CA VAL A 647 -27.63 13.79 -0.40
C VAL A 647 -28.80 12.98 -0.91
N GLU A 648 -29.82 12.81 -0.09
CA GLU A 648 -31.07 12.16 -0.49
C GLU A 648 -31.69 12.84 -1.72
N ASN A 649 -32.04 11.99 -2.68
CA ASN A 649 -32.73 12.38 -3.91
C ASN A 649 -34.22 12.55 -3.66
#